data_AF-A0A960X2N0-F1
#
_entry.id   AF-A0A960X2N0-F1
#
_cell.length_a   1.000
_cell.length_b   1.000
_cell.length_c   1.000
_cell.angle_alpha   90.00
_cell.angle_beta   90.00
_cell.angle_gamma   90.00
#
_symmetry.space_group_name_H-M   'P 1'
#
loop_
_entity.id
_entity.type
_entity.pdbx_description
1 polymer ?
#
loop_
_entity_poly.entity_id
_entity_poly.type
_entity_poly.pdbx_seq_one_letter_code
_entity_poly.pdbx_strand_id
1 'polypeptide(L)'
;QRRTGLCALVIASGDPAAAWNAGDVSSRIALLEAAGSIPDPALRAKFFPLASAVLDGSTDGKYISATLRAMPLLGNENAAAAYAFAASFVKQNKHTAPALYALARLKSAWRAEDAAALTKSILADCQSQPANKRTTTDYVSAVQVARELAALLPKADGDSVRAQLRQVSVDVVVVKTVREQLRFDTNRIVVAAGKQTEIIFENDDVMPHNLLIVDNGSRQPIGMKALTMSPVPDKEGRLYIPDDKEFKKVIRVATKMLEPGQTERLQFKAPNKEMEFEFVCTFPGHFMTMGGKVIVTKDVDAYLAAHPVADNGSVPPPVAAAPVAPADYVVYEPKGSANGKKIVLLSGDEEYRSEESMPMLGKILSQHHGFKCTVLFSVNDKGEIDPDNGGSLTHPEALDSADAIVMLLRFRHWDAATLAKFDAAVKRGVPIIALRTSTHAFNGIPKDSPYAAWNFDNNGGFGKKFLGETWVSHWGKHKSEATRGVIEASNAMDPILSSVTDLFGDTDVYEAHPPIDAKILVHGTVLSGMTPDSPPADYVKPRAPDKKEQGVNSPMMAIAWTRLVKNDAGTENKIFCTTMGAATDLTNESLRRMCVNAVFWGLGMPVPEKADVGIIGDYKPSKYGFKGYQVGIRPAAHVLK
;
A
#
# COMPACT_ATOMS: atom_id res chain seq x y z
N GLN A 1 17.65 33.34 5.45
CA GLN A 1 17.60 34.62 6.19
C GLN A 1 17.22 35.80 5.28
N ARG A 2 17.99 36.15 4.23
CA ARG A 2 17.66 37.27 3.31
C ARG A 2 16.28 37.15 2.61
N ARG A 3 15.96 35.97 2.05
CA ARG A 3 14.65 35.69 1.41
C ARG A 3 13.47 35.87 2.38
N THR A 4 13.60 35.35 3.60
CA THR A 4 12.58 35.44 4.66
C THR A 4 12.33 36.89 5.08
N GLY A 5 13.39 37.70 5.22
CA GLY A 5 13.26 39.12 5.56
C GLY A 5 12.56 39.93 4.46
N LEU A 6 12.89 39.64 3.19
CA LEU A 6 12.25 40.29 2.03
C LEU A 6 10.77 39.89 1.90
N CYS A 7 10.40 38.63 2.15
CA CYS A 7 8.99 38.23 2.25
C CYS A 7 8.24 38.98 3.34
N ALA A 8 8.81 39.06 4.55
CA ALA A 8 8.18 39.77 5.66
C ALA A 8 7.96 41.25 5.33
N LEU A 9 8.92 41.89 4.64
CA LEU A 9 8.79 43.28 4.18
C LEU A 9 7.63 43.45 3.19
N VAL A 10 7.50 42.55 2.20
CA VAL A 10 6.41 42.61 1.21
C VAL A 10 5.04 42.33 1.84
N ILE A 11 4.98 41.39 2.79
CA ILE A 11 3.75 41.11 3.55
C ILE A 11 3.34 42.33 4.38
N ALA A 12 4.30 42.96 5.05
CA ALA A 12 4.05 44.15 5.87
C ALA A 12 3.66 45.38 5.04
N SER A 13 4.25 45.57 3.85
CA SER A 13 3.93 46.70 2.97
C SER A 13 2.66 46.49 2.15
N GLY A 14 2.24 45.23 1.92
CA GLY A 14 1.13 44.88 1.03
C GLY A 14 1.41 45.16 -0.46
N ASP A 15 2.66 45.48 -0.81
CA ASP A 15 3.09 45.82 -2.16
C ASP A 15 4.57 45.43 -2.40
N PRO A 16 4.86 44.55 -3.39
CA PRO A 16 6.24 44.19 -3.73
C PRO A 16 7.07 45.32 -4.35
N ALA A 17 6.45 46.36 -4.91
CA ALA A 17 7.18 47.42 -5.63
C ALA A 17 8.18 48.17 -4.74
N ALA A 18 7.83 48.41 -3.47
CA ALA A 18 8.71 49.09 -2.53
C ALA A 18 10.01 48.30 -2.28
N ALA A 19 9.89 47.00 -1.98
CA ALA A 19 11.04 46.11 -1.79
C ALA A 19 11.84 45.90 -3.09
N TRP A 20 11.15 45.87 -4.22
CA TRP A 20 11.75 45.71 -5.55
C TRP A 20 12.62 46.91 -5.95
N ASN A 21 12.11 48.12 -5.74
CA ASN A 21 12.77 49.36 -6.15
C ASN A 21 13.95 49.72 -5.25
N ALA A 22 13.86 49.41 -3.96
CA ALA A 22 14.95 49.62 -3.01
C ALA A 22 16.11 48.61 -3.19
N GLY A 23 15.84 47.47 -3.83
CA GLY A 23 16.80 46.38 -4.00
C GLY A 23 17.63 46.50 -5.28
N ASP A 24 18.90 46.08 -5.18
CA ASP A 24 19.75 45.74 -6.33
C ASP A 24 19.26 44.47 -7.05
N VAL A 25 19.87 44.11 -8.19
CA VAL A 25 19.50 42.90 -8.96
C VAL A 25 19.54 41.63 -8.10
N SER A 26 20.53 41.51 -7.20
CA SER A 26 20.63 40.38 -6.26
C SER A 26 19.42 40.31 -5.31
N SER A 27 18.96 41.45 -4.79
CA SER A 27 17.77 41.56 -3.95
C SER A 27 16.50 41.21 -4.72
N ARG A 28 16.38 41.65 -5.99
CA ARG A 28 15.23 41.34 -6.85
C ARG A 28 15.15 39.86 -7.20
N ILE A 29 16.29 39.22 -7.46
CA ILE A 29 16.38 37.76 -7.60
C ILE A 29 15.89 37.07 -6.32
N ALA A 30 16.40 37.49 -5.16
CA ALA A 30 16.00 36.92 -3.88
C ALA A 30 14.50 37.11 -3.59
N LEU A 31 13.91 38.25 -4.01
CA LEU A 31 12.48 38.52 -3.95
C LEU A 31 11.67 37.56 -4.82
N LEU A 32 12.07 37.36 -6.09
CA LEU A 32 11.41 36.42 -7.01
C LEU A 32 11.46 34.98 -6.47
N GLU A 33 12.60 34.56 -5.95
CA GLU A 33 12.77 33.23 -5.35
C GLU A 33 11.93 33.04 -4.08
N ALA A 34 11.61 34.15 -3.39
CA ALA A 34 10.85 34.13 -2.16
C ALA A 34 9.33 34.32 -2.40
N ALA A 35 8.91 34.73 -3.61
CA ALA A 35 7.51 35.00 -3.93
C ALA A 35 6.58 33.81 -3.59
N GLY A 36 7.04 32.57 -3.79
CA GLY A 36 6.27 31.37 -3.43
C GLY A 36 6.03 31.16 -1.94
N SER A 37 6.76 31.87 -1.06
CA SER A 37 6.58 31.83 0.39
C SER A 37 5.56 32.85 0.91
N ILE A 38 4.99 33.68 0.03
CA ILE A 38 3.95 34.65 0.38
C ILE A 38 2.58 33.94 0.33
N PRO A 39 1.86 33.78 1.46
CA PRO A 39 0.63 33.00 1.48
C PRO A 39 -0.49 33.61 0.64
N ASP A 40 -0.61 34.94 0.63
CA ASP A 40 -1.65 35.67 -0.07
C ASP A 40 -1.44 35.63 -1.61
N PRO A 41 -2.33 34.97 -2.38
CA PRO A 41 -2.24 34.91 -3.83
C PRO A 41 -2.44 36.27 -4.52
N ALA A 42 -3.28 37.16 -3.97
CA ALA A 42 -3.50 38.49 -4.54
C ALA A 42 -2.26 39.36 -4.41
N LEU A 43 -1.53 39.22 -3.29
CA LEU A 43 -0.25 39.88 -3.10
C LEU A 43 0.84 39.31 -4.02
N ARG A 44 0.86 37.98 -4.24
CA ARG A 44 1.77 37.36 -5.21
C ARG A 44 1.51 37.84 -6.64
N ALA A 45 0.26 38.04 -7.03
CA ALA A 45 -0.09 38.52 -8.37
C ALA A 45 0.50 39.90 -8.69
N LYS A 46 0.69 40.76 -7.69
CA LYS A 46 1.32 42.08 -7.87
C LYS A 46 2.79 42.03 -8.32
N PHE A 47 3.47 40.89 -8.17
CA PHE A 47 4.82 40.72 -8.73
C PHE A 47 4.82 40.57 -10.25
N PHE A 48 3.70 40.21 -10.88
CA PHE A 48 3.67 39.85 -12.29
C PHE A 48 4.16 40.98 -13.23
N PRO A 49 3.74 42.25 -13.10
CA PRO A 49 4.25 43.32 -13.95
C PRO A 49 5.75 43.58 -13.79
N LEU A 50 6.29 43.37 -12.59
CA LEU A 50 7.71 43.50 -12.30
C LEU A 50 8.50 42.36 -12.94
N ALA A 51 7.98 41.14 -12.82
CA ALA A 51 8.56 39.94 -13.40
C ALA A 51 8.52 39.97 -14.95
N SER A 52 7.42 40.39 -15.56
CA SER A 52 7.32 40.46 -17.03
C SER A 52 8.33 41.44 -17.62
N ALA A 53 8.50 42.61 -17.01
CA ALA A 53 9.49 43.61 -17.42
C ALA A 53 10.93 43.06 -17.41
N VAL A 54 11.25 42.11 -16.52
CA VAL A 54 12.55 41.44 -16.51
C VAL A 54 12.71 40.53 -17.73
N LEU A 55 11.68 39.78 -18.11
CA LEU A 55 11.73 38.90 -19.27
C LEU A 55 11.79 39.67 -20.59
N ASP A 56 11.21 40.86 -20.64
CA ASP A 56 11.23 41.73 -21.83
C ASP A 56 12.58 42.46 -22.01
N GLY A 57 13.23 42.88 -20.92
CA GLY A 57 14.35 43.83 -20.98
C GLY A 57 15.69 43.35 -20.45
N SER A 58 15.75 42.25 -19.69
CA SER A 58 17.01 41.81 -19.06
C SER A 58 17.81 40.88 -19.97
N THR A 59 19.14 40.96 -19.87
CA THR A 59 20.09 39.99 -20.42
C THR A 59 20.78 39.17 -19.33
N ASP A 60 20.48 39.43 -18.05
CA ASP A 60 21.07 38.68 -16.93
C ASP A 60 20.39 37.31 -16.81
N GLY A 61 21.16 36.27 -17.12
CA GLY A 61 20.65 34.91 -17.13
C GLY A 61 20.17 34.38 -15.78
N LYS A 62 20.74 34.83 -14.65
CA LYS A 62 20.26 34.45 -13.31
C LYS A 62 18.94 35.13 -13.02
N TYR A 63 18.80 36.38 -13.44
CA TYR A 63 17.59 37.15 -13.25
C TYR A 63 16.43 36.61 -14.07
N ILE A 64 16.66 36.31 -15.35
CA ILE A 64 15.70 35.63 -16.23
C ILE A 64 15.31 34.26 -15.65
N SER A 65 16.28 33.47 -15.19
CA SER A 65 16.02 32.13 -14.64
C SER A 65 15.16 32.17 -13.38
N ALA A 66 15.46 33.08 -12.45
CA ALA A 66 14.65 33.28 -11.25
C ALA A 66 13.23 33.75 -11.60
N THR A 67 13.11 34.64 -12.58
CA THR A 67 11.84 35.18 -13.04
C THR A 67 10.97 34.10 -13.66
N LEU A 68 11.49 33.31 -14.60
CA LEU A 68 10.76 32.19 -15.21
C LEU A 68 10.27 31.19 -14.15
N ARG A 69 11.09 30.86 -13.14
CA ARG A 69 10.68 29.96 -12.06
C ARG A 69 9.58 30.55 -11.15
N ALA A 70 9.56 31.87 -10.97
CA ALA A 70 8.55 32.55 -10.17
C ALA A 70 7.21 32.67 -10.91
N MET A 71 7.22 32.83 -12.24
CA MET A 71 6.03 33.11 -13.06
C MET A 71 4.77 32.28 -12.73
N PRO A 72 4.83 30.94 -12.57
CA PRO A 72 3.64 30.14 -12.25
C PRO A 72 3.01 30.44 -10.88
N LEU A 73 3.71 31.16 -10.01
CA LEU A 73 3.28 31.47 -8.65
C LEU A 73 2.63 32.85 -8.52
N LEU A 74 2.63 33.65 -9.59
CA LEU A 74 2.26 35.07 -9.58
C LEU A 74 0.80 35.30 -10.01
N GLY A 75 -0.12 34.49 -9.48
CA GLY A 75 -1.56 34.61 -9.72
C GLY A 75 -2.05 33.80 -10.93
N ASN A 76 -3.22 33.16 -10.77
CA ASN A 76 -3.84 32.34 -11.81
C ASN A 76 -4.39 33.20 -12.96
N GLU A 77 -4.80 34.42 -12.65
CA GLU A 77 -5.21 35.44 -13.62
C GLU A 77 -4.13 35.77 -14.65
N ASN A 78 -2.85 35.59 -14.28
CA ASN A 78 -1.70 35.86 -15.15
C ASN A 78 -1.19 34.61 -15.88
N ALA A 79 -1.80 33.44 -15.65
CA ALA A 79 -1.29 32.15 -16.14
C ALA A 79 -1.13 32.11 -17.67
N ALA A 80 -2.04 32.72 -18.43
CA ALA A 80 -1.96 32.78 -19.89
C ALA A 80 -0.76 33.60 -20.38
N ALA A 81 -0.51 34.77 -19.78
CA ALA A 81 0.62 35.62 -20.12
C ALA A 81 1.95 35.00 -19.66
N ALA A 82 1.98 34.44 -18.44
CA ALA A 82 3.12 33.66 -17.94
C ALA A 82 3.47 32.48 -18.86
N TYR A 83 2.46 31.79 -19.38
CA TYR A 83 2.62 30.70 -20.33
C TYR A 83 3.23 31.19 -21.65
N ALA A 84 2.74 32.31 -22.19
CA ALA A 84 3.25 32.87 -23.43
C ALA A 84 4.75 33.18 -23.35
N PHE A 85 5.20 33.75 -22.23
CA PHE A 85 6.64 33.94 -21.96
C PHE A 85 7.39 32.60 -21.95
N ALA A 86 6.99 31.67 -21.08
CA ALA A 86 7.68 30.39 -20.94
C ALA A 86 7.74 29.60 -22.27
N ALA A 87 6.64 29.60 -23.03
CA ALA A 87 6.56 28.98 -24.35
C ALA A 87 7.51 29.65 -25.35
N SER A 88 7.59 30.98 -25.36
CA SER A 88 8.51 31.73 -26.22
C SER A 88 9.98 31.38 -25.94
N PHE A 89 10.37 31.32 -24.66
CA PHE A 89 11.73 30.95 -24.26
C PHE A 89 12.10 29.51 -24.68
N VAL A 90 11.18 28.55 -24.52
CA VAL A 90 11.38 27.18 -25.00
C VAL A 90 11.47 27.11 -26.52
N LYS A 91 10.59 27.80 -27.26
CA LYS A 91 10.63 27.84 -28.73
C LYS A 91 11.95 28.42 -29.24
N GLN A 92 12.50 29.42 -28.56
CA GLN A 92 13.80 30.04 -28.88
C GLN A 92 15.02 29.24 -28.37
N ASN A 93 14.81 28.13 -27.66
CA ASN A 93 15.87 27.36 -26.98
C ASN A 93 16.74 28.22 -26.04
N LYS A 94 16.12 29.16 -25.32
CA LYS A 94 16.78 30.05 -24.35
C LYS A 94 16.29 29.72 -22.95
N HIS A 95 17.23 29.63 -22.00
CA HIS A 95 16.89 29.34 -20.60
C HIS A 95 15.92 28.15 -20.47
N THR A 96 16.19 27.09 -21.24
CA THR A 96 15.23 26.00 -21.50
C THR A 96 14.80 25.31 -20.21
N ALA A 97 15.71 25.06 -19.27
CA ALA A 97 15.38 24.43 -17.97
C ALA A 97 14.39 25.24 -17.11
N PRO A 98 14.64 26.53 -16.75
CA PRO A 98 13.67 27.31 -15.99
C PRO A 98 12.39 27.64 -16.79
N ALA A 99 12.46 27.75 -18.13
CA ALA A 99 11.27 27.92 -18.96
C ALA A 99 10.38 26.66 -18.96
N LEU A 100 10.98 25.47 -19.02
CA LEU A 100 10.26 24.19 -18.90
C LEU A 100 9.68 23.97 -17.51
N TYR A 101 10.40 24.37 -16.45
CA TYR A 101 9.87 24.39 -15.10
C TYR A 101 8.57 25.20 -15.00
N ALA A 102 8.53 26.35 -15.67
CA ALA A 102 7.37 27.22 -15.72
C ALA A 102 6.23 26.61 -16.54
N LEU A 103 6.52 26.15 -17.77
CA LEU A 103 5.55 25.49 -18.64
C LEU A 103 4.87 24.29 -17.96
N ALA A 104 5.64 23.46 -17.25
CA ALA A 104 5.13 22.28 -16.55
C ALA A 104 4.08 22.61 -15.46
N ARG A 105 4.08 23.84 -14.93
CA ARG A 105 3.17 24.31 -13.87
C ARG A 105 2.02 25.17 -14.39
N LEU A 106 2.06 25.54 -15.66
CA LEU A 106 1.05 26.37 -16.33
C LEU A 106 0.18 25.52 -17.28
N LYS A 107 -0.07 24.25 -16.94
CA LYS A 107 -0.77 23.28 -17.79
C LYS A 107 -2.17 23.73 -18.20
N SER A 108 -2.88 24.43 -17.32
CA SER A 108 -4.21 25.00 -17.62
C SER A 108 -4.21 26.05 -18.73
N ALA A 109 -3.05 26.65 -19.03
CA ALA A 109 -2.88 27.65 -20.07
C ALA A 109 -2.29 27.08 -21.37
N TRP A 110 -2.03 25.77 -21.44
CA TRP A 110 -1.47 25.14 -22.64
C TRP A 110 -2.43 25.23 -23.83
N ARG A 111 -1.87 25.45 -25.02
CA ARG A 111 -2.63 25.58 -26.26
C ARG A 111 -2.18 24.53 -27.26
N ALA A 112 -3.14 23.86 -27.91
CA ALA A 112 -2.85 22.82 -28.90
C ALA A 112 -2.03 23.35 -30.08
N GLU A 113 -2.27 24.60 -30.49
CA GLU A 113 -1.52 25.29 -31.57
C GLU A 113 -0.01 25.44 -31.27
N ASP A 114 0.39 25.47 -29.99
CA ASP A 114 1.78 25.62 -29.57
C ASP A 114 2.53 24.29 -29.45
N ALA A 115 1.80 23.18 -29.35
CA ALA A 115 2.34 21.86 -29.02
C ALA A 115 3.38 21.37 -30.03
N ALA A 116 3.19 21.64 -31.33
CA ALA A 116 4.10 21.18 -32.38
C ALA A 116 5.46 21.89 -32.30
N ALA A 117 5.45 23.21 -32.12
CA ALA A 117 6.68 23.99 -31.98
C ALA A 117 7.42 23.66 -30.67
N LEU A 118 6.68 23.52 -29.57
CA LEU A 118 7.27 23.22 -28.26
C LEU A 118 7.89 21.83 -28.20
N THR A 119 7.18 20.79 -28.64
CA THR A 119 7.71 19.42 -28.65
C THR A 119 8.95 19.29 -29.52
N LYS A 120 8.98 19.96 -30.69
CA LYS A 120 10.16 20.02 -31.56
C LYS A 120 11.37 20.65 -30.86
N SER A 121 11.22 21.80 -30.21
CA SER A 121 12.34 22.46 -29.53
C SER A 121 12.85 21.64 -28.33
N ILE A 122 11.95 21.06 -27.53
CA ILE A 122 12.34 20.25 -26.37
C ILE A 122 13.06 18.98 -26.80
N LEU A 123 12.59 18.32 -27.87
CA LEU A 123 13.23 17.12 -28.39
C LEU A 123 14.65 17.41 -28.91
N ALA A 124 14.83 18.52 -29.63
CA ALA A 124 16.15 18.95 -30.11
C ALA A 124 17.12 19.22 -28.94
N ASP A 125 16.65 19.90 -27.88
CA ASP A 125 17.45 20.07 -26.66
C ASP A 125 17.81 18.70 -26.05
N CYS A 126 16.83 17.82 -25.87
CA CYS A 126 17.04 16.48 -25.30
C CYS A 126 18.05 15.63 -26.10
N GLN A 127 18.03 15.74 -27.43
CA GLN A 127 18.98 15.06 -28.33
C GLN A 127 20.41 15.61 -28.21
N SER A 128 20.54 16.93 -27.96
CA SER A 128 21.84 17.61 -27.86
C SER A 128 22.58 17.36 -26.53
N GLN A 129 21.85 17.00 -25.46
CA GLN A 129 22.45 16.81 -24.14
C GLN A 129 23.36 15.57 -24.09
N PRO A 130 24.55 15.65 -23.46
CA PRO A 130 25.46 14.51 -23.31
C PRO A 130 24.86 13.47 -22.35
N ALA A 131 25.22 12.19 -22.53
CA ALA A 131 24.63 11.07 -21.81
C ALA A 131 24.63 11.25 -20.27
N ASN A 132 25.69 11.83 -19.70
CA ASN A 132 25.81 12.09 -18.26
C ASN A 132 24.90 13.21 -17.71
N LYS A 133 24.24 13.99 -18.58
CA LYS A 133 23.25 15.01 -18.20
C LYS A 133 21.82 14.53 -18.35
N ARG A 134 21.60 13.38 -18.99
CA ARG A 134 20.28 12.83 -19.32
C ARG A 134 19.55 12.18 -18.15
N THR A 135 20.18 12.12 -16.97
CA THR A 135 19.58 11.64 -15.72
C THR A 135 19.32 12.77 -14.72
N THR A 136 19.64 14.01 -15.08
CA THR A 136 19.36 15.17 -14.23
C THR A 136 17.85 15.43 -14.14
N THR A 137 17.40 15.98 -13.01
CA THR A 137 15.98 16.32 -12.78
C THR A 137 15.42 17.23 -13.88
N ASP A 138 16.22 18.20 -14.34
CA ASP A 138 15.82 19.11 -15.41
C ASP A 138 15.61 18.37 -16.75
N TYR A 139 16.48 17.41 -17.09
CA TYR A 139 16.35 16.61 -18.30
C TYR A 139 15.13 15.69 -18.27
N VAL A 140 14.93 14.98 -17.16
CA VAL A 140 13.77 14.09 -16.97
C VAL A 140 12.47 14.90 -17.05
N SER A 141 12.43 16.08 -16.44
CA SER A 141 11.29 16.99 -16.50
C SER A 141 11.03 17.48 -17.93
N ALA A 142 12.08 17.78 -18.71
CA ALA A 142 11.96 18.18 -20.11
C ALA A 142 11.32 17.07 -20.96
N VAL A 143 11.79 15.83 -20.82
CA VAL A 143 11.21 14.66 -21.50
C VAL A 143 9.74 14.47 -21.12
N GLN A 144 9.38 14.66 -19.84
CA GLN A 144 7.99 14.57 -19.40
C GLN A 144 7.10 15.64 -20.04
N VAL A 145 7.51 16.92 -20.01
CA VAL A 145 6.74 18.02 -20.63
C VAL A 145 6.54 17.78 -22.12
N ALA A 146 7.58 17.30 -22.84
CA ALA A 146 7.46 16.97 -24.25
C ALA A 146 6.49 15.81 -24.51
N ARG A 147 6.46 14.78 -23.66
CA ARG A 147 5.49 13.67 -23.78
C ARG A 147 4.05 14.13 -23.57
N GLU A 148 3.82 15.00 -22.60
CA GLU A 148 2.49 15.53 -22.31
C GLU A 148 2.01 16.49 -23.42
N LEU A 149 2.87 17.37 -23.93
CA LEU A 149 2.55 18.22 -25.09
C LEU A 149 2.29 17.39 -26.36
N ALA A 150 2.97 16.26 -26.53
CA ALA A 150 2.71 15.34 -27.65
C ALA A 150 1.32 14.69 -27.60
N ALA A 151 0.61 14.75 -26.47
CA ALA A 151 -0.79 14.32 -26.39
C ALA A 151 -1.77 15.36 -26.98
N LEU A 152 -1.34 16.61 -27.16
CA LEU A 152 -2.12 17.67 -27.80
C LEU A 152 -1.95 17.68 -29.33
N LEU A 153 -1.04 16.84 -29.87
CA LEU A 153 -0.79 16.71 -31.31
C LEU A 153 -1.75 15.69 -31.95
N PRO A 154 -1.93 15.76 -33.29
CA PRO A 154 -2.49 14.65 -34.04
C PRO A 154 -1.76 13.33 -33.72
N LYS A 155 -2.50 12.22 -33.68
CA LYS A 155 -2.00 10.92 -33.20
C LYS A 155 -0.66 10.50 -33.81
N ALA A 156 -0.52 10.62 -35.13
CA ALA A 156 0.70 10.24 -35.86
C ALA A 156 1.92 11.07 -35.44
N ASP A 157 1.75 12.39 -35.31
CA ASP A 157 2.84 13.30 -34.90
C ASP A 157 3.22 13.06 -33.43
N GLY A 158 2.22 12.88 -32.57
CA GLY A 158 2.44 12.53 -31.17
C GLY A 158 3.18 11.20 -30.99
N ASP A 159 2.84 10.18 -31.78
CA ASP A 159 3.51 8.87 -31.76
C ASP A 159 4.99 8.97 -32.19
N SER A 160 5.27 9.76 -33.23
CA SER A 160 6.63 10.04 -33.70
C SER A 160 7.48 10.72 -32.62
N VAL A 161 6.95 11.76 -31.97
CA VAL A 161 7.64 12.45 -30.88
C VAL A 161 7.94 11.51 -29.71
N ARG A 162 6.96 10.70 -29.29
CA ARG A 162 7.14 9.70 -28.21
C ARG A 162 8.21 8.67 -28.55
N ALA A 163 8.28 8.22 -29.81
CA ALA A 163 9.32 7.30 -30.26
C ALA A 163 10.73 7.91 -30.16
N GLN A 164 10.92 9.14 -30.59
CA GLN A 164 12.22 9.83 -30.53
C GLN A 164 12.65 10.12 -29.08
N LEU A 165 11.72 10.51 -28.21
CA LEU A 165 12.00 10.72 -26.78
C LEU A 165 12.49 9.44 -26.08
N ARG A 166 11.98 8.26 -26.47
CA ARG A 166 12.45 6.95 -25.95
C ARG A 166 13.89 6.61 -26.33
N GLN A 167 14.38 7.13 -27.45
CA GLN A 167 15.76 6.89 -27.89
C GLN A 167 16.78 7.72 -27.10
N VAL A 168 16.37 8.88 -26.59
CA VAL A 168 17.27 9.79 -25.88
C VAL A 168 17.17 9.68 -24.37
N SER A 169 16.12 9.08 -23.81
CA SER A 169 16.00 8.82 -22.37
C SER A 169 17.04 7.80 -21.88
N VAL A 170 17.64 8.06 -20.71
CA VAL A 170 18.41 7.07 -19.96
C VAL A 170 17.45 6.20 -19.16
N ASP A 171 17.72 4.90 -19.14
CA ASP A 171 16.98 3.97 -18.29
C ASP A 171 17.49 4.19 -16.85
N VAL A 172 16.64 4.77 -16.01
CA VAL A 172 16.91 5.01 -14.59
C VAL A 172 16.18 3.95 -13.80
N VAL A 173 16.92 3.21 -12.99
CA VAL A 173 16.38 2.19 -12.07
C VAL A 173 16.69 2.66 -10.65
N VAL A 174 15.66 2.78 -9.82
CA VAL A 174 15.85 3.03 -8.38
C VAL A 174 15.83 1.69 -7.67
N VAL A 175 16.82 1.46 -6.84
CA VAL A 175 16.89 0.32 -5.93
C VAL A 175 16.98 0.88 -4.53
N LYS A 176 16.08 0.47 -3.64
CA LYS A 176 16.07 0.89 -2.26
C LYS A 176 16.33 -0.28 -1.35
N THR A 177 16.90 -0.03 -0.19
CA THR A 177 16.81 -1.00 0.91
C THR A 177 15.41 -0.94 1.52
N VAL A 178 14.88 -2.09 1.94
CA VAL A 178 13.61 -2.12 2.67
C VAL A 178 13.92 -2.08 4.15
N ARG A 179 13.46 -1.01 4.82
CA ARG A 179 13.76 -0.73 6.22
C ARG A 179 13.50 -1.95 7.12
N GLU A 180 14.54 -2.37 7.82
CA GLU A 180 14.58 -3.48 8.78
C GLU A 180 14.23 -4.86 8.17
N GLN A 181 14.44 -5.06 6.86
CA GLN A 181 14.10 -6.31 6.17
C GLN A 181 15.27 -7.02 5.46
N LEU A 182 16.51 -6.53 5.56
CA LEU A 182 17.70 -7.16 4.97
C LEU A 182 17.51 -7.61 3.50
N ARG A 183 16.84 -6.75 2.71
CA ARG A 183 16.58 -6.96 1.28
C ARG A 183 16.53 -5.64 0.53
N PHE A 184 16.75 -5.73 -0.77
CA PHE A 184 16.38 -4.66 -1.69
C PHE A 184 14.86 -4.68 -1.95
N ASP A 185 14.31 -3.54 -2.33
CA ASP A 185 12.90 -3.37 -2.70
C ASP A 185 12.52 -4.17 -3.96
N THR A 186 13.48 -4.35 -4.86
CA THR A 186 13.38 -5.22 -6.03
C THR A 186 14.29 -6.44 -5.93
N ASN A 187 13.84 -7.57 -6.48
CA ASN A 187 14.68 -8.75 -6.75
C ASN A 187 15.06 -8.87 -8.24
N ARG A 188 14.65 -7.91 -9.07
CA ARG A 188 14.88 -7.94 -10.52
C ARG A 188 15.02 -6.55 -11.12
N ILE A 189 16.10 -6.35 -11.87
CA ILE A 189 16.35 -5.16 -12.69
C ILE A 189 16.30 -5.63 -14.16
N VAL A 190 15.53 -4.97 -15.02
CA VAL A 190 15.48 -5.29 -16.46
C VAL A 190 15.91 -4.07 -17.25
N VAL A 191 16.91 -4.23 -18.13
CA VAL A 191 17.53 -3.13 -18.88
C VAL A 191 17.70 -3.48 -20.35
N ALA A 192 17.68 -2.46 -21.20
CA ALA A 192 17.85 -2.63 -22.63
C ALA A 192 19.32 -2.94 -22.99
N ALA A 193 19.52 -3.92 -23.87
CA ALA A 193 20.84 -4.31 -24.38
C ALA A 193 21.55 -3.13 -25.04
N GLY A 194 22.84 -2.96 -24.71
CA GLY A 194 23.71 -1.91 -25.23
C GLY A 194 23.47 -0.50 -24.68
N LYS A 195 22.44 -0.29 -23.83
CA LYS A 195 22.16 1.03 -23.25
C LYS A 195 22.96 1.29 -21.97
N GLN A 196 23.25 2.58 -21.76
CA GLN A 196 23.70 3.06 -20.47
C GLN A 196 22.52 3.10 -19.51
N THR A 197 22.65 2.41 -18.37
CA THR A 197 21.66 2.42 -17.29
C THR A 197 22.25 3.14 -16.08
N GLU A 198 21.47 4.01 -15.46
CA GLU A 198 21.80 4.56 -14.14
C GLU A 198 20.97 3.85 -13.08
N ILE A 199 21.65 3.31 -12.07
CA ILE A 199 20.99 2.74 -10.91
C ILE A 199 21.19 3.72 -9.76
N ILE A 200 20.09 4.14 -9.16
CA ILE A 200 20.09 4.98 -7.95
C ILE A 200 19.89 4.03 -6.79
N PHE A 201 20.90 3.85 -5.96
CA PHE A 201 20.80 3.06 -4.74
C PHE A 201 20.52 3.98 -3.55
N GLU A 202 19.36 3.81 -2.91
CA GLU A 202 18.96 4.54 -1.71
C GLU A 202 18.97 3.60 -0.51
N ASN A 203 19.70 3.97 0.54
CA ASN A 203 19.67 3.22 1.79
C ASN A 203 18.62 3.81 2.75
N ASP A 204 17.38 3.34 2.65
CA ASP A 204 16.27 3.71 3.53
C ASP A 204 16.24 2.87 4.84
N ASP A 205 17.19 1.96 5.00
CA ASP A 205 17.32 1.09 6.17
C ASP A 205 18.00 1.80 7.35
N VAL A 206 17.92 1.19 8.52
CA VAL A 206 18.56 1.65 9.77
C VAL A 206 20.00 1.16 9.92
N MET A 207 20.52 0.41 8.94
CA MET A 207 21.88 -0.13 8.92
C MET A 207 22.58 0.07 7.58
N PRO A 208 23.92 0.01 7.53
CA PRO A 208 24.67 0.25 6.31
C PRO A 208 24.46 -0.86 5.27
N HIS A 209 24.38 -0.47 4.01
CA HIS A 209 24.28 -1.41 2.88
C HIS A 209 25.09 -0.93 1.68
N ASN A 210 25.50 -1.88 0.84
CA ASN A 210 26.07 -1.60 -0.48
C ASN A 210 25.33 -2.40 -1.56
N LEU A 211 25.54 -2.05 -2.82
CA LEU A 211 24.99 -2.78 -3.96
C LEU A 211 26.09 -3.03 -4.99
N LEU A 212 26.29 -4.30 -5.32
CA LEU A 212 27.19 -4.75 -6.39
C LEU A 212 26.36 -5.38 -7.50
N ILE A 213 26.77 -5.20 -8.76
CA ILE A 213 26.36 -6.06 -9.87
C ILE A 213 27.51 -7.00 -10.20
N VAL A 214 27.21 -8.29 -10.29
CA VAL A 214 28.17 -9.37 -10.47
C VAL A 214 27.71 -10.33 -11.57
N ASP A 215 28.63 -11.06 -12.18
CA ASP A 215 28.27 -12.11 -13.13
C ASP A 215 27.35 -13.16 -12.52
N ASN A 216 26.47 -13.72 -13.35
CA ASN A 216 25.50 -14.72 -12.92
C ASN A 216 26.21 -15.93 -12.27
N GLY A 217 25.74 -16.33 -11.08
CA GLY A 217 26.33 -17.40 -10.27
C GLY A 217 27.45 -16.95 -9.33
N SER A 218 27.86 -15.67 -9.37
CA SER A 218 28.95 -15.15 -8.55
C SER A 218 28.49 -14.61 -7.19
N ARG A 219 27.18 -14.45 -6.96
CA ARG A 219 26.63 -13.90 -5.71
C ARG A 219 27.09 -14.65 -4.47
N GLN A 220 26.93 -15.96 -4.44
CA GLN A 220 27.24 -16.78 -3.26
C GLN A 220 28.76 -16.82 -2.95
N PRO A 221 29.66 -17.07 -3.94
CA PRO A 221 31.11 -17.00 -3.71
C PRO A 221 31.59 -15.64 -3.18
N ILE A 222 31.11 -14.53 -3.76
CA ILE A 222 31.46 -13.17 -3.33
C ILE A 222 30.99 -12.89 -1.90
N GLY A 223 29.74 -13.26 -1.60
CA GLY A 223 29.19 -13.06 -0.27
C GLY A 223 29.92 -13.86 0.81
N MET A 224 30.29 -15.11 0.53
CA MET A 224 31.08 -15.94 1.44
C MET A 224 32.48 -15.36 1.68
N LYS A 225 33.11 -14.80 0.66
CA LYS A 225 34.39 -14.10 0.83
C LYS A 225 34.23 -12.84 1.68
N ALA A 226 33.20 -12.03 1.41
CA ALA A 226 32.92 -10.79 2.13
C ALA A 226 32.65 -11.03 3.63
N LEU A 227 32.04 -12.17 3.99
CA LEU A 227 31.80 -12.56 5.38
C LEU A 227 33.08 -12.62 6.24
N THR A 228 34.22 -12.94 5.63
CA THR A 228 35.52 -13.06 6.33
C THR A 228 36.39 -11.81 6.24
N MET A 229 35.92 -10.75 5.57
CA MET A 229 36.70 -9.53 5.36
C MET A 229 36.65 -8.62 6.59
N SER A 230 37.77 -7.98 6.88
CA SER A 230 37.81 -6.83 7.79
C SER A 230 37.27 -5.56 7.11
N PRO A 231 36.76 -4.57 7.85
CA PRO A 231 36.23 -3.31 7.32
C PRO A 231 37.33 -2.37 6.79
N VAL A 232 38.17 -2.86 5.88
CA VAL A 232 39.22 -2.08 5.22
C VAL A 232 38.70 -1.63 3.86
N PRO A 233 38.68 -0.31 3.57
CA PRO A 233 38.21 0.18 2.29
C PRO A 233 39.23 -0.11 1.18
N ASP A 234 38.73 -0.35 -0.03
CA ASP A 234 39.57 -0.36 -1.23
C ASP A 234 40.06 1.05 -1.61
N LYS A 235 40.79 1.15 -2.73
CA LYS A 235 41.36 2.42 -3.20
C LYS A 235 40.29 3.46 -3.57
N GLU A 236 39.06 3.01 -3.85
CA GLU A 236 37.92 3.85 -4.17
C GLU A 236 37.07 4.19 -2.92
N GLY A 237 37.47 3.71 -1.73
CA GLY A 237 36.80 3.95 -0.47
C GLY A 237 35.62 3.01 -0.21
N ARG A 238 35.51 1.87 -0.92
CA ARG A 238 34.40 0.93 -0.78
C ARG A 238 34.75 -0.18 0.21
N LEU A 239 33.79 -0.56 1.04
CA LEU A 239 33.94 -1.62 2.05
C LEU A 239 33.34 -2.94 1.57
N TYR A 240 33.95 -4.05 2.02
CA TYR A 240 33.51 -5.43 1.78
C TYR A 240 33.36 -5.80 0.30
N ILE A 241 34.26 -5.29 -0.54
CA ILE A 241 34.36 -5.65 -1.96
C ILE A 241 35.59 -6.55 -2.11
N PRO A 242 35.42 -7.86 -2.38
CA PRO A 242 36.55 -8.76 -2.57
C PRO A 242 37.49 -8.30 -3.70
N ASP A 243 38.79 -8.25 -3.42
CA ASP A 243 39.79 -7.68 -4.34
C ASP A 243 40.74 -8.73 -4.94
N ASP A 244 40.53 -10.01 -4.65
CA ASP A 244 41.23 -11.13 -5.29
C ASP A 244 41.03 -11.09 -6.82
N LYS A 245 42.03 -11.58 -7.57
CA LYS A 245 42.01 -11.58 -9.05
C LYS A 245 40.81 -12.30 -9.65
N GLU A 246 40.25 -13.29 -8.95
CA GLU A 246 39.08 -14.04 -9.38
C GLU A 246 37.80 -13.20 -9.26
N PHE A 247 37.54 -12.59 -8.09
CA PHE A 247 36.34 -11.79 -7.85
C PHE A 247 36.32 -10.48 -8.63
N LYS A 248 37.48 -9.83 -8.83
CA LYS A 248 37.58 -8.62 -9.66
C LYS A 248 37.09 -8.79 -11.09
N LYS A 249 37.15 -10.01 -11.65
CA LYS A 249 36.71 -10.28 -13.04
C LYS A 249 35.19 -10.34 -13.18
N VAL A 250 34.50 -10.72 -12.11
CA VAL A 250 33.06 -10.96 -12.09
C VAL A 250 32.26 -9.79 -11.51
N ILE A 251 32.88 -8.92 -10.71
CA ILE A 251 32.26 -7.68 -10.24
C ILE A 251 32.23 -6.65 -11.38
N ARG A 252 31.04 -6.22 -11.76
CA ARG A 252 30.83 -5.26 -12.86
C ARG A 252 30.88 -3.82 -12.38
N VAL A 253 30.16 -3.54 -11.30
CA VAL A 253 30.07 -2.22 -10.65
C VAL A 253 29.69 -2.40 -9.18
N ALA A 254 30.06 -1.44 -8.33
CA ALA A 254 29.79 -1.46 -6.91
C ALA A 254 29.64 -0.04 -6.36
N THR A 255 28.70 0.17 -5.45
CA THR A 255 28.60 1.39 -4.64
C THR A 255 29.62 1.38 -3.51
N LYS A 256 29.76 2.52 -2.81
CA LYS A 256 30.30 2.54 -1.46
C LYS A 256 29.31 1.90 -0.48
N MET A 257 29.76 1.76 0.77
CA MET A 257 28.85 1.48 1.87
C MET A 257 28.04 2.73 2.16
N LEU A 258 26.73 2.66 2.00
CA LEU A 258 25.81 3.76 2.28
C LEU A 258 25.29 3.64 3.70
N GLU A 259 25.41 4.71 4.47
CA GLU A 259 24.76 4.85 5.77
C GLU A 259 23.25 5.09 5.61
N PRO A 260 22.44 4.92 6.67
CA PRO A 260 21.03 5.25 6.68
C PRO A 260 20.74 6.65 6.10
N GLY A 261 19.79 6.72 5.17
CA GLY A 261 19.37 7.93 4.47
C GLY A 261 20.31 8.41 3.36
N GLN A 262 21.40 7.69 3.06
CA GLN A 262 22.30 8.05 1.97
C GLN A 262 21.85 7.47 0.63
N THR A 263 22.26 8.13 -0.45
CA THR A 263 21.97 7.74 -1.82
C THR A 263 23.25 7.80 -2.65
N GLU A 264 23.48 6.80 -3.50
CA GLU A 264 24.55 6.81 -4.50
C GLU A 264 24.03 6.39 -5.86
N ARG A 265 24.62 6.94 -6.92
CA ARG A 265 24.29 6.60 -8.30
C ARG A 265 25.41 5.76 -8.89
N LEU A 266 25.10 4.55 -9.33
CA LEU A 266 26.04 3.70 -10.06
C LEU A 266 25.65 3.61 -11.54
N GLN A 267 26.65 3.63 -12.41
CA GLN A 267 26.46 3.57 -13.85
C GLN A 267 26.77 2.15 -14.35
N PHE A 268 25.75 1.46 -14.85
CA PHE A 268 25.89 0.13 -15.43
C PHE A 268 25.74 0.20 -16.95
N LYS A 269 26.79 -0.17 -17.69
CA LYS A 269 26.73 -0.29 -19.15
C LYS A 269 26.28 -1.71 -19.51
N ALA A 270 25.03 -1.84 -19.95
CA ALA A 270 24.51 -3.13 -20.37
C ALA A 270 25.26 -3.62 -21.63
N PRO A 271 25.65 -4.90 -21.69
CA PRO A 271 26.23 -5.48 -22.90
C PRO A 271 25.23 -5.47 -24.07
N ASN A 272 25.73 -5.54 -25.29
CA ASN A 272 24.90 -5.61 -26.50
C ASN A 272 24.20 -6.97 -26.68
N LYS A 273 24.67 -8.01 -25.98
CA LYS A 273 24.06 -9.35 -25.97
C LYS A 273 23.08 -9.47 -24.80
N GLU A 274 21.98 -10.17 -25.04
CA GLU A 274 21.04 -10.54 -24.00
C GLU A 274 21.69 -11.56 -23.06
N MET A 275 21.65 -11.29 -21.76
CA MET A 275 22.25 -12.14 -20.73
C MET A 275 21.77 -11.73 -19.33
N GLU A 276 22.04 -12.59 -18.36
CA GLU A 276 21.73 -12.34 -16.95
C GLU A 276 23.00 -11.99 -16.14
N PHE A 277 22.82 -11.14 -15.14
CA PHE A 277 23.75 -10.87 -14.05
C PHE A 277 23.00 -11.00 -12.71
N GLU A 278 23.72 -10.92 -11.60
CA GLU A 278 23.14 -10.81 -10.26
C GLU A 278 23.48 -9.46 -9.65
N PHE A 279 22.65 -8.99 -8.71
CA PHE A 279 23.02 -7.89 -7.83
C PHE A 279 22.89 -8.30 -6.36
N VAL A 280 23.74 -7.75 -5.49
CA VAL A 280 23.93 -8.27 -4.12
C VAL A 280 24.45 -7.19 -3.15
N CYS A 281 24.04 -7.27 -1.88
CA CYS A 281 24.69 -6.58 -0.76
C CYS A 281 25.76 -7.49 -0.13
N THR A 282 26.98 -6.98 0.00
CA THR A 282 28.13 -7.71 0.56
C THR A 282 28.52 -7.23 1.95
N PHE A 283 27.70 -6.40 2.61
CA PHE A 283 27.86 -6.20 4.05
C PHE A 283 27.81 -7.58 4.75
N PRO A 284 28.75 -7.90 5.67
CA PRO A 284 28.91 -9.25 6.17
C PRO A 284 27.59 -9.87 6.68
N GLY A 285 27.20 -11.00 6.09
CA GLY A 285 25.98 -11.73 6.41
C GLY A 285 24.73 -11.36 5.58
N HIS A 286 24.71 -10.23 4.85
CA HIS A 286 23.50 -9.77 4.16
C HIS A 286 23.22 -10.51 2.84
N PHE A 287 24.25 -10.94 2.12
CA PHE A 287 24.13 -11.58 0.80
C PHE A 287 23.24 -12.84 0.75
N MET A 288 23.01 -13.48 1.90
CA MET A 288 22.15 -14.66 2.02
C MET A 288 20.70 -14.35 1.64
N THR A 289 20.23 -13.14 1.92
CA THR A 289 18.86 -12.68 1.67
C THR A 289 18.81 -11.47 0.72
N MET A 290 19.87 -10.68 0.67
CA MET A 290 19.89 -9.36 0.02
C MET A 290 20.54 -9.38 -1.36
N GLY A 291 19.77 -9.80 -2.37
CA GLY A 291 20.19 -9.78 -3.77
C GLY A 291 19.09 -10.17 -4.75
N GLY A 292 19.38 -10.06 -6.04
CA GLY A 292 18.44 -10.34 -7.13
C GLY A 292 19.14 -10.50 -8.49
N LYS A 293 18.36 -10.47 -9.58
CA LYS A 293 18.86 -10.62 -10.95
C LYS A 293 18.84 -9.30 -11.74
N VAL A 294 19.83 -9.08 -12.60
CA VAL A 294 19.78 -8.07 -13.65
C VAL A 294 19.64 -8.77 -14.99
N ILE A 295 18.57 -8.47 -15.72
CA ILE A 295 18.26 -9.04 -17.03
C ILE A 295 18.54 -8.01 -18.11
N VAL A 296 19.36 -8.38 -19.08
CA VAL A 296 19.65 -7.57 -20.25
C VAL A 296 18.91 -8.15 -21.45
N THR A 297 18.05 -7.37 -22.08
CA THR A 297 17.22 -7.82 -23.21
C THR A 297 17.13 -6.76 -24.31
N LYS A 298 16.91 -7.17 -25.56
CA LYS A 298 16.67 -6.26 -26.70
C LYS A 298 15.27 -5.65 -26.66
N ASP A 299 14.32 -6.32 -26.00
CA ASP A 299 12.92 -5.88 -25.89
C ASP A 299 12.46 -5.97 -24.44
N VAL A 300 12.66 -4.86 -23.71
CA VAL A 300 12.33 -4.74 -22.29
C VAL A 300 10.83 -4.92 -22.07
N ASP A 301 10.00 -4.31 -22.92
CA ASP A 301 8.55 -4.37 -22.77
C ASP A 301 8.02 -5.78 -23.01
N ALA A 302 8.50 -6.47 -24.06
CA ALA A 302 8.13 -7.86 -24.30
C ALA A 302 8.65 -8.79 -23.19
N TYR A 303 9.87 -8.58 -22.69
CA TYR A 303 10.40 -9.38 -21.58
C TYR A 303 9.57 -9.18 -20.30
N LEU A 304 9.23 -7.93 -19.96
CA LEU A 304 8.41 -7.61 -18.80
C LEU A 304 6.97 -8.13 -18.94
N ALA A 305 6.40 -8.10 -20.14
CA ALA A 305 5.07 -8.64 -20.43
C ALA A 305 5.04 -10.18 -20.37
N ALA A 306 6.10 -10.85 -20.86
CA ALA A 306 6.23 -12.30 -20.83
C ALA A 306 6.65 -12.84 -19.44
N HIS A 307 7.35 -12.02 -18.66
CA HIS A 307 7.80 -12.34 -17.31
C HIS A 307 7.28 -11.28 -16.34
N PRO A 308 5.96 -11.12 -16.16
CA PRO A 308 5.44 -10.17 -15.20
C PRO A 308 6.03 -10.48 -13.83
N VAL A 309 6.63 -9.49 -13.16
CA VAL A 309 7.09 -9.68 -11.77
C VAL A 309 5.85 -10.10 -10.98
N ALA A 310 5.94 -11.16 -10.16
CA ALA A 310 4.96 -11.33 -9.10
C ALA A 310 5.09 -10.12 -8.17
N ASP A 311 4.09 -9.25 -8.18
CA ASP A 311 4.15 -7.89 -7.63
C ASP A 311 4.81 -7.83 -6.25
N ASN A 312 6.02 -7.27 -6.21
CA ASN A 312 6.66 -6.76 -5.01
C ASN A 312 6.60 -5.23 -5.09
N GLY A 313 5.39 -4.67 -5.11
CA GLY A 313 5.08 -3.26 -4.93
C GLY A 313 5.83 -2.28 -5.85
N SER A 314 5.14 -1.85 -6.92
CA SER A 314 5.34 -0.68 -7.81
C SER A 314 6.17 -0.87 -9.10
N VAL A 315 5.81 -0.42 -10.32
CA VAL A 315 4.58 0.09 -11.02
C VAL A 315 4.86 0.04 -12.56
N PRO A 316 3.90 -0.26 -13.45
CA PRO A 316 3.90 0.17 -14.87
C PRO A 316 2.80 1.23 -15.22
N PRO A 317 2.86 1.88 -16.42
CA PRO A 317 2.46 3.29 -16.68
C PRO A 317 0.95 3.60 -16.83
N PRO A 318 0.57 4.90 -16.98
CA PRO A 318 -0.80 5.36 -16.81
C PRO A 318 -1.67 5.07 -18.04
N VAL A 319 -2.77 4.37 -17.82
CA VAL A 319 -3.96 4.41 -18.68
C VAL A 319 -4.97 5.33 -18.03
N ALA A 320 -5.51 6.24 -18.84
CA ALA A 320 -6.48 7.30 -18.58
C ALA A 320 -7.21 7.26 -17.22
N ALA A 321 -7.02 8.32 -16.43
CA ALA A 321 -7.84 8.61 -15.26
C ALA A 321 -9.27 8.94 -15.70
N ALA A 322 -10.21 8.04 -15.41
CA ALA A 322 -11.56 8.43 -15.06
C ALA A 322 -11.56 8.94 -13.61
N PRO A 323 -12.40 9.92 -13.25
CA PRO A 323 -12.37 10.53 -11.93
C PRO A 323 -12.88 9.51 -10.90
N VAL A 324 -12.04 9.10 -9.95
CA VAL A 324 -12.48 8.28 -8.83
C VAL A 324 -12.49 9.19 -7.60
N ALA A 325 -13.70 9.55 -7.17
CA ALA A 325 -13.96 10.07 -5.84
C ALA A 325 -13.32 9.14 -4.78
N PRO A 326 -12.95 9.63 -3.58
CA PRO A 326 -12.35 8.77 -2.57
C PRO A 326 -13.30 7.59 -2.27
N ALA A 327 -12.89 6.37 -2.63
CA ALA A 327 -13.64 5.17 -2.34
C ALA A 327 -13.61 4.94 -0.81
N ASP A 328 -14.79 4.89 -0.21
CA ASP A 328 -15.07 4.60 1.19
C ASP A 328 -15.07 3.09 1.50
N TYR A 329 -14.73 2.27 0.51
CA TYR A 329 -14.56 0.82 0.60
C TYR A 329 -13.39 0.37 -0.27
N VAL A 330 -13.02 -0.91 -0.19
CA VAL A 330 -11.97 -1.47 -1.05
C VAL A 330 -12.49 -2.68 -1.80
N VAL A 331 -12.15 -2.77 -3.09
CA VAL A 331 -12.38 -3.95 -3.92
C VAL A 331 -11.04 -4.57 -4.28
N TYR A 332 -10.92 -5.88 -4.08
CA TYR A 332 -9.81 -6.69 -4.56
C TYR A 332 -10.32 -7.56 -5.71
N GLU A 333 -9.87 -7.23 -6.92
CA GLU A 333 -10.12 -8.06 -8.10
C GLU A 333 -9.25 -9.32 -8.05
N PRO A 334 -9.80 -10.47 -8.44
CA PRO A 334 -9.08 -11.74 -8.36
C PRO A 334 -7.80 -11.72 -9.19
N LYS A 335 -6.72 -12.29 -8.65
CA LYS A 335 -5.48 -12.47 -9.42
C LYS A 335 -5.60 -13.71 -10.30
N GLY A 336 -5.33 -13.55 -11.59
CA GLY A 336 -5.44 -14.66 -12.55
C GLY A 336 -6.89 -14.96 -12.95
N SER A 337 -7.28 -16.23 -12.95
CA SER A 337 -8.64 -16.63 -13.36
C SER A 337 -9.64 -16.38 -12.23
N ALA A 338 -10.63 -15.53 -12.50
CA ALA A 338 -11.75 -15.32 -11.58
C ALA A 338 -12.58 -16.61 -11.43
N ASN A 339 -12.91 -16.99 -10.20
CA ASN A 339 -13.80 -18.11 -9.92
C ASN A 339 -15.30 -17.73 -10.00
N GLY A 340 -15.59 -16.46 -10.31
CA GLY A 340 -16.94 -15.92 -10.48
C GLY A 340 -17.70 -15.64 -9.17
N LYS A 341 -17.09 -15.86 -8.01
CA LYS A 341 -17.70 -15.66 -6.69
C LYS A 341 -17.28 -14.35 -6.05
N LYS A 342 -18.24 -13.70 -5.38
CA LYS A 342 -18.09 -12.41 -4.69
C LYS A 342 -18.16 -12.58 -3.18
N ILE A 343 -17.11 -12.17 -2.49
CA ILE A 343 -17.01 -12.24 -1.03
C ILE A 343 -17.08 -10.82 -0.47
N VAL A 344 -18.01 -10.58 0.44
CA VAL A 344 -18.10 -9.31 1.17
C VAL A 344 -17.49 -9.49 2.55
N LEU A 345 -16.54 -8.63 2.91
CA LEU A 345 -15.87 -8.64 4.21
C LEU A 345 -16.30 -7.41 5.01
N LEU A 346 -16.86 -7.63 6.19
CA LEU A 346 -17.45 -6.58 7.03
C LEU A 346 -16.52 -6.27 8.21
N SER A 347 -16.02 -5.03 8.24
CA SER A 347 -15.20 -4.49 9.32
C SER A 347 -15.98 -3.47 10.14
N GLY A 348 -15.97 -3.63 11.47
CA GLY A 348 -16.64 -2.73 12.40
C GLY A 348 -16.51 -3.20 13.84
N ASP A 349 -15.30 -3.51 14.28
CA ASP A 349 -14.96 -3.86 15.65
C ASP A 349 -13.86 -2.93 16.20
N GLU A 350 -14.18 -2.23 17.29
CA GLU A 350 -13.34 -1.19 17.91
C GLU A 350 -12.26 -1.70 18.87
N GLU A 351 -12.17 -3.01 19.09
CA GLU A 351 -11.22 -3.62 20.02
C GLU A 351 -10.16 -4.48 19.32
N TYR A 352 -10.59 -5.36 18.44
CA TYR A 352 -9.85 -6.49 17.86
C TYR A 352 -9.35 -6.25 16.43
N ARG A 353 -9.48 -5.02 15.93
CA ARG A 353 -8.86 -4.52 14.69
C ARG A 353 -9.41 -5.19 13.43
N SER A 354 -10.72 -5.18 13.25
CA SER A 354 -11.36 -5.68 12.02
C SER A 354 -10.87 -4.95 10.78
N GLU A 355 -10.52 -3.67 10.93
CA GLU A 355 -10.02 -2.80 9.87
C GLU A 355 -8.64 -3.18 9.36
N GLU A 356 -7.88 -3.96 10.13
CA GLU A 356 -6.59 -4.49 9.70
C GLU A 356 -6.75 -5.92 9.12
N SER A 357 -7.58 -6.74 9.77
CA SER A 357 -7.74 -8.16 9.44
C SER A 357 -8.62 -8.43 8.22
N MET A 358 -9.75 -7.72 8.06
CA MET A 358 -10.67 -7.93 6.93
C MET A 358 -10.00 -7.61 5.58
N PRO A 359 -9.26 -6.49 5.44
CA PRO A 359 -8.42 -6.27 4.26
C PRO A 359 -7.43 -7.39 3.97
N MET A 360 -6.73 -7.89 5.00
CA MET A 360 -5.75 -8.96 4.85
C MET A 360 -6.38 -10.26 4.34
N LEU A 361 -7.50 -10.70 4.95
CA LEU A 361 -8.22 -11.89 4.50
C LEU A 361 -8.81 -11.71 3.09
N GLY A 362 -9.33 -10.51 2.78
CA GLY A 362 -9.83 -10.17 1.45
C GLY A 362 -8.75 -10.27 0.38
N LYS A 363 -7.52 -9.83 0.67
CA LYS A 363 -6.38 -9.99 -0.23
C LYS A 363 -6.00 -11.46 -0.40
N ILE A 364 -5.96 -12.25 0.66
CA ILE A 364 -5.68 -13.71 0.56
C ILE A 364 -6.70 -14.40 -0.34
N LEU A 365 -7.99 -14.23 -0.04
CA LEU A 365 -9.08 -14.83 -0.82
C LEU A 365 -9.03 -14.40 -2.29
N SER A 366 -8.74 -13.12 -2.53
CA SER A 366 -8.71 -12.59 -3.89
C SER A 366 -7.48 -13.03 -4.68
N GLN A 367 -6.30 -12.91 -4.09
CA GLN A 367 -5.03 -13.04 -4.80
C GLN A 367 -4.55 -14.49 -4.91
N HIS A 368 -4.95 -15.36 -3.98
CA HIS A 368 -4.58 -16.77 -4.02
C HIS A 368 -5.70 -17.68 -4.55
N HIS A 369 -6.96 -17.28 -4.40
CA HIS A 369 -8.11 -18.17 -4.65
C HIS A 369 -9.08 -17.67 -5.72
N GLY A 370 -8.81 -16.52 -6.35
CA GLY A 370 -9.58 -16.04 -7.48
C GLY A 370 -10.98 -15.49 -7.13
N PHE A 371 -11.22 -15.15 -5.86
CA PHE A 371 -12.45 -14.50 -5.42
C PHE A 371 -12.42 -12.99 -5.72
N LYS A 372 -13.56 -12.41 -6.11
CA LYS A 372 -13.71 -10.94 -6.03
C LYS A 372 -14.08 -10.59 -4.60
N CYS A 373 -13.25 -9.80 -3.92
CA CYS A 373 -13.48 -9.44 -2.52
C CYS A 373 -13.82 -7.94 -2.40
N THR A 374 -14.80 -7.61 -1.58
CA THR A 374 -15.18 -6.21 -1.27
C THR A 374 -15.19 -6.03 0.24
N VAL A 375 -14.35 -5.12 0.74
CA VAL A 375 -14.22 -4.84 2.17
C VAL A 375 -14.95 -3.55 2.50
N LEU A 376 -15.90 -3.65 3.43
CA LEU A 376 -16.72 -2.55 3.93
C LEU A 376 -16.25 -2.17 5.33
N PHE A 377 -16.29 -0.88 5.66
CA PHE A 377 -15.74 -0.32 6.89
C PHE A 377 -16.78 0.53 7.62
N SER A 378 -16.62 0.67 8.93
CA SER A 378 -17.14 1.82 9.67
C SER A 378 -16.23 3.03 9.41
N VAL A 379 -16.80 4.18 9.05
CA VAL A 379 -16.05 5.42 8.79
C VAL A 379 -16.67 6.61 9.51
N ASN A 380 -15.89 7.66 9.78
CA ASN A 380 -16.37 8.93 10.27
C ASN A 380 -16.83 9.87 9.13
N ASP A 381 -17.35 11.05 9.46
CA ASP A 381 -17.84 12.05 8.49
C ASP A 381 -16.77 12.55 7.50
N LYS A 382 -15.49 12.28 7.76
CA LYS A 382 -14.37 12.63 6.87
C LYS A 382 -13.97 11.48 5.93
N GLY A 383 -14.67 10.35 5.99
CA GLY A 383 -14.37 9.13 5.24
C GLY A 383 -13.13 8.39 5.74
N GLU A 384 -12.70 8.65 6.98
CA GLU A 384 -11.61 7.91 7.64
C GLU A 384 -12.21 6.73 8.40
N ILE A 385 -11.52 5.59 8.42
CA ILE A 385 -11.93 4.40 9.16
C ILE A 385 -12.06 4.74 10.64
N ASP A 386 -13.24 4.48 11.18
CA ASP A 386 -13.58 4.71 12.58
C ASP A 386 -14.43 3.54 13.09
N PRO A 387 -13.80 2.51 13.67
CA PRO A 387 -14.50 1.34 14.19
C PRO A 387 -15.50 1.68 15.31
N ASP A 388 -15.34 2.80 16.01
CA ASP A 388 -16.28 3.25 17.04
C ASP A 388 -17.61 3.76 16.46
N ASN A 389 -17.66 4.09 15.16
CA ASN A 389 -18.89 4.53 14.52
C ASN A 389 -19.82 3.33 14.25
N GLY A 390 -20.57 2.91 15.28
CA GLY A 390 -21.50 1.78 15.23
C GLY A 390 -22.65 1.91 14.23
N GLY A 391 -22.99 3.14 13.82
CA GLY A 391 -24.04 3.42 12.84
C GLY A 391 -23.55 3.36 11.38
N SER A 392 -22.23 3.29 11.14
CA SER A 392 -21.65 3.32 9.80
C SER A 392 -21.42 1.94 9.22
N LEU A 393 -21.72 1.80 7.92
CA LEU A 393 -21.18 0.76 7.04
C LEU A 393 -21.04 1.35 5.64
N THR A 394 -19.84 1.34 5.08
CA THR A 394 -19.62 1.84 3.73
C THR A 394 -20.15 0.87 2.68
N HIS A 395 -20.62 1.40 1.55
CA HIS A 395 -21.11 0.64 0.38
C HIS A 395 -21.92 -0.64 0.66
N PRO A 396 -23.05 -0.55 1.41
CA PRO A 396 -23.85 -1.72 1.77
C PRO A 396 -24.49 -2.40 0.56
N GLU A 397 -24.54 -1.77 -0.62
CA GLU A 397 -25.04 -2.36 -1.88
C GLU A 397 -24.25 -3.60 -2.30
N ALA A 398 -22.98 -3.75 -1.87
CA ALA A 398 -22.20 -4.95 -2.14
C ALA A 398 -22.88 -6.23 -1.59
N LEU A 399 -23.65 -6.11 -0.51
CA LEU A 399 -24.42 -7.21 0.09
C LEU A 399 -25.52 -7.73 -0.83
N ASP A 400 -26.01 -6.94 -1.79
CA ASP A 400 -27.09 -7.34 -2.70
C ASP A 400 -26.64 -8.49 -3.63
N SER A 401 -25.33 -8.62 -3.88
CA SER A 401 -24.77 -9.65 -4.77
C SER A 401 -23.69 -10.54 -4.12
N ALA A 402 -23.57 -10.51 -2.79
CA ALA A 402 -22.61 -11.35 -2.07
C ALA A 402 -22.95 -12.84 -2.23
N ASP A 403 -21.94 -13.64 -2.59
CA ASP A 403 -21.99 -15.11 -2.56
C ASP A 403 -21.56 -15.66 -1.19
N ALA A 404 -20.74 -14.93 -0.43
CA ALA A 404 -20.40 -15.23 0.96
C ALA A 404 -20.09 -13.94 1.74
N ILE A 405 -20.24 -14.01 3.07
CA ILE A 405 -19.91 -12.92 3.98
C ILE A 405 -18.85 -13.40 4.99
N VAL A 406 -17.76 -12.65 5.13
CA VAL A 406 -16.81 -12.77 6.24
C VAL A 406 -16.99 -11.56 7.14
N MET A 407 -17.13 -11.74 8.45
CA MET A 407 -17.43 -10.62 9.34
C MET A 407 -16.64 -10.67 10.64
N LEU A 408 -16.16 -9.50 11.06
CA LEU A 408 -15.64 -9.22 12.39
C LEU A 408 -16.29 -7.89 12.86
N LEU A 409 -17.45 -8.01 13.49
CA LEU A 409 -18.30 -6.88 13.89
C LEU A 409 -18.59 -6.90 15.38
N ARG A 410 -18.78 -5.72 15.96
CA ARG A 410 -19.23 -5.58 17.36
C ARG A 410 -20.21 -4.43 17.51
N PHE A 411 -21.36 -4.68 18.15
CA PHE A 411 -22.30 -3.62 18.57
C PHE A 411 -22.70 -2.60 17.49
N ARG A 412 -22.88 -3.06 16.24
CA ARG A 412 -23.40 -2.24 15.15
C ARG A 412 -24.88 -1.92 15.34
N HIS A 413 -25.26 -0.70 14.97
CA HIS A 413 -26.63 -0.17 14.94
C HIS A 413 -26.83 0.63 13.66
N TRP A 414 -26.55 -0.01 12.53
CA TRP A 414 -26.78 0.58 11.22
C TRP A 414 -28.25 0.99 11.04
N ASP A 415 -28.49 1.89 10.09
CA ASP A 415 -29.86 2.27 9.75
C ASP A 415 -30.67 1.09 9.18
N ALA A 416 -31.99 1.25 9.15
CA ALA A 416 -32.90 0.21 8.70
C ALA A 416 -32.67 -0.21 7.23
N ALA A 417 -32.21 0.70 6.37
CA ALA A 417 -31.93 0.42 4.97
C ALA A 417 -30.71 -0.50 4.81
N THR A 418 -29.65 -0.23 5.57
CA THR A 418 -28.43 -1.02 5.62
C THR A 418 -28.71 -2.41 6.22
N LEU A 419 -29.45 -2.47 7.33
CA LEU A 419 -29.87 -3.73 7.93
C LEU A 419 -30.74 -4.56 6.98
N ALA A 420 -31.60 -3.93 6.18
CA ALA A 420 -32.40 -4.63 5.17
C ALA A 420 -31.56 -5.31 4.10
N LYS A 421 -30.41 -4.74 3.71
CA LYS A 421 -29.50 -5.39 2.75
C LYS A 421 -28.80 -6.60 3.35
N PHE A 422 -28.37 -6.50 4.60
CA PHE A 422 -27.80 -7.64 5.33
C PHE A 422 -28.85 -8.75 5.54
N ASP A 423 -30.08 -8.39 5.95
CA ASP A 423 -31.20 -9.32 6.09
C ASP A 423 -31.54 -10.01 4.76
N ALA A 424 -31.54 -9.26 3.65
CA ALA A 424 -31.75 -9.83 2.33
C ALA A 424 -30.66 -10.86 1.98
N ALA A 425 -29.39 -10.61 2.32
CA ALA A 425 -28.33 -11.59 2.15
C ALA A 425 -28.54 -12.85 3.01
N VAL A 426 -28.92 -12.66 4.28
CA VAL A 426 -29.27 -13.78 5.17
C VAL A 426 -30.40 -14.61 4.57
N LYS A 427 -31.51 -13.99 4.15
CA LYS A 427 -32.69 -14.64 3.55
C LYS A 427 -32.41 -15.35 2.22
N ARG A 428 -31.35 -14.97 1.50
CA ARG A 428 -30.89 -15.71 0.30
C ARG A 428 -30.12 -16.99 0.63
N GLY A 429 -29.79 -17.23 1.90
CA GLY A 429 -28.98 -18.38 2.30
C GLY A 429 -27.47 -18.15 2.13
N VAL A 430 -27.02 -16.89 2.04
CA VAL A 430 -25.59 -16.57 1.89
C VAL A 430 -24.81 -17.17 3.08
N PRO A 431 -23.73 -17.93 2.86
CA PRO A 431 -22.87 -18.44 3.92
C PRO A 431 -22.18 -17.32 4.69
N ILE A 432 -22.05 -17.49 6.00
CA ILE A 432 -21.48 -16.49 6.92
C ILE A 432 -20.32 -17.12 7.69
N ILE A 433 -19.16 -16.49 7.59
CA ILE A 433 -17.92 -16.79 8.30
C ILE A 433 -17.75 -15.69 9.33
N ALA A 434 -18.19 -15.96 10.56
CA ALA A 434 -18.21 -14.99 11.64
C ALA A 434 -17.02 -15.21 12.58
N LEU A 435 -16.20 -14.17 12.70
CA LEU A 435 -15.05 -14.15 13.59
C LEU A 435 -15.37 -13.34 14.84
N ARG A 436 -14.74 -13.80 15.93
CA ARG A 436 -14.75 -13.23 17.27
C ARG A 436 -16.07 -12.53 17.64
N THR A 437 -16.02 -11.23 17.91
CA THR A 437 -17.10 -10.45 18.55
C THR A 437 -18.38 -10.40 17.74
N SER A 438 -18.40 -10.96 16.52
CA SER A 438 -19.61 -11.12 15.73
C SER A 438 -20.71 -11.93 16.45
N THR A 439 -20.37 -12.72 17.48
CA THR A 439 -21.38 -13.31 18.40
C THR A 439 -22.30 -12.26 19.02
N HIS A 440 -21.87 -11.00 19.09
CA HIS A 440 -22.65 -9.85 19.53
C HIS A 440 -22.48 -8.69 18.53
N ALA A 441 -22.61 -9.01 17.24
CA ALA A 441 -22.43 -8.08 16.14
C ALA A 441 -23.33 -6.84 16.22
N PHE A 442 -24.55 -6.95 16.78
CA PHE A 442 -25.53 -5.86 16.79
C PHE A 442 -25.94 -5.47 18.20
N ASN A 443 -26.04 -4.16 18.44
CA ASN A 443 -26.55 -3.57 19.67
C ASN A 443 -26.97 -2.11 19.42
N GLY A 444 -28.04 -1.65 20.07
CA GLY A 444 -28.54 -0.28 19.94
C GLY A 444 -29.49 -0.07 18.75
N ILE A 445 -29.92 -1.13 18.06
CA ILE A 445 -30.97 -1.02 17.03
C ILE A 445 -32.28 -0.59 17.73
N PRO A 446 -32.99 0.45 17.23
CA PRO A 446 -34.21 0.95 17.85
C PRO A 446 -35.29 -0.13 18.04
N LYS A 447 -36.07 -0.04 19.13
CA LYS A 447 -37.08 -1.06 19.48
C LYS A 447 -38.23 -1.18 18.47
N ASP A 448 -38.51 -0.11 17.75
CA ASP A 448 -39.51 -0.02 16.67
C ASP A 448 -38.96 -0.46 15.30
N SER A 449 -37.65 -0.71 15.20
CA SER A 449 -37.04 -1.29 14.00
C SER A 449 -37.49 -2.75 13.82
N PRO A 450 -37.76 -3.20 12.57
CA PRO A 450 -38.04 -4.62 12.30
C PRO A 450 -36.85 -5.54 12.65
N TYR A 451 -35.65 -4.98 12.86
CA TYR A 451 -34.44 -5.71 13.19
C TYR A 451 -34.08 -5.63 14.69
N ALA A 452 -34.96 -5.12 15.56
CA ALA A 452 -34.71 -5.02 17.00
C ALA A 452 -34.38 -6.36 17.67
N ALA A 453 -34.86 -7.47 17.08
CA ALA A 453 -34.55 -8.84 17.51
C ALA A 453 -33.08 -9.25 17.29
N TRP A 454 -32.29 -8.47 16.55
CA TRP A 454 -30.89 -8.80 16.29
C TRP A 454 -29.94 -8.26 17.36
N ASN A 455 -30.37 -7.31 18.18
CA ASN A 455 -29.59 -6.83 19.31
C ASN A 455 -29.20 -8.01 20.21
N PHE A 456 -27.93 -8.09 20.58
CA PHE A 456 -27.40 -9.22 21.35
C PHE A 456 -28.07 -9.39 22.72
N ASP A 457 -28.54 -8.29 23.32
CA ASP A 457 -29.26 -8.26 24.59
C ASP A 457 -30.74 -8.68 24.46
N ASN A 458 -31.23 -8.87 23.24
CA ASN A 458 -32.57 -9.37 22.95
C ASN A 458 -32.54 -10.89 22.73
N ASN A 459 -32.59 -11.65 23.83
CA ASN A 459 -32.54 -13.13 23.82
C ASN A 459 -31.33 -13.72 23.06
N GLY A 460 -30.19 -13.01 23.10
CA GLY A 460 -28.95 -13.41 22.41
C GLY A 460 -28.85 -12.93 20.96
N GLY A 461 -29.91 -12.33 20.42
CA GLY A 461 -29.90 -11.61 19.15
C GLY A 461 -29.52 -12.44 17.94
N PHE A 462 -28.90 -11.78 16.96
CA PHE A 462 -28.39 -12.40 15.74
C PHE A 462 -27.38 -13.52 16.03
N GLY A 463 -26.46 -13.29 16.97
CA GLY A 463 -25.41 -14.25 17.31
C GLY A 463 -25.97 -15.57 17.81
N LYS A 464 -26.85 -15.55 18.81
CA LYS A 464 -27.46 -16.79 19.31
C LYS A 464 -28.32 -17.48 18.25
N LYS A 465 -29.12 -16.72 17.48
CA LYS A 465 -29.99 -17.27 16.44
C LYS A 465 -29.19 -17.98 15.34
N PHE A 466 -28.22 -17.28 14.74
CA PHE A 466 -27.51 -17.76 13.55
C PHE A 466 -26.15 -18.38 13.88
N LEU A 467 -25.32 -17.67 14.64
CA LEU A 467 -23.96 -18.13 14.95
C LEU A 467 -23.95 -19.26 15.98
N GLY A 468 -24.99 -19.38 16.79
CA GLY A 468 -25.13 -20.40 17.83
C GLY A 468 -24.71 -19.90 19.21
N GLU A 469 -24.12 -18.72 19.33
CA GLU A 469 -23.84 -18.13 20.64
C GLU A 469 -23.83 -16.60 20.58
N THR A 470 -24.14 -15.98 21.72
CA THR A 470 -24.06 -14.54 21.96
C THR A 470 -22.86 -14.17 22.85
N TRP A 471 -22.75 -12.90 23.26
CA TRP A 471 -21.80 -12.56 24.32
C TRP A 471 -22.23 -13.17 25.66
N VAL A 472 -21.39 -14.04 26.23
CA VAL A 472 -21.62 -14.64 27.55
C VAL A 472 -20.66 -14.04 28.57
N SER A 473 -19.36 -14.37 28.45
CA SER A 473 -18.29 -13.82 29.27
C SER A 473 -16.92 -14.10 28.64
N HIS A 474 -15.88 -13.42 29.10
CA HIS A 474 -14.52 -13.91 28.94
C HIS A 474 -14.36 -15.16 29.80
N TRP A 475 -13.95 -16.30 29.24
CA TRP A 475 -13.66 -17.52 30.00
C TRP A 475 -12.24 -17.48 30.58
N GLY A 476 -11.24 -17.18 29.74
CA GLY A 476 -9.88 -16.85 30.19
C GLY A 476 -9.79 -15.43 30.79
N LYS A 477 -8.64 -15.10 31.38
CA LYS A 477 -8.34 -13.72 31.84
C LYS A 477 -7.95 -12.86 30.65
N HIS A 478 -8.87 -12.00 30.23
CA HIS A 478 -8.68 -11.07 29.12
C HIS A 478 -7.36 -10.28 29.23
N LYS A 479 -6.58 -10.25 28.14
CA LYS A 479 -5.25 -9.62 28.01
C LYS A 479 -4.13 -10.19 28.89
N SER A 480 -4.35 -11.31 29.58
CA SER A 480 -3.32 -11.97 30.40
C SER A 480 -3.19 -13.47 30.11
N GLU A 481 -4.19 -14.08 29.49
CA GLU A 481 -4.22 -15.48 29.11
C GLU A 481 -4.56 -15.61 27.62
N ALA A 482 -3.86 -16.52 26.94
CA ALA A 482 -4.03 -16.80 25.51
C ALA A 482 -4.84 -18.09 25.27
N THR A 483 -5.20 -18.31 24.00
CA THR A 483 -5.95 -19.49 23.56
C THR A 483 -5.05 -20.41 22.74
N ARG A 484 -5.01 -21.70 23.10
CA ARG A 484 -4.53 -22.77 22.23
C ARG A 484 -5.70 -23.64 21.78
N GLY A 485 -5.88 -23.78 20.47
CA GLY A 485 -6.93 -24.60 19.89
C GLY A 485 -6.59 -26.10 19.94
N VAL A 486 -7.58 -26.90 20.28
CA VAL A 486 -7.54 -28.37 20.27
C VAL A 486 -8.64 -28.87 19.35
N ILE A 487 -8.26 -29.58 18.30
CA ILE A 487 -9.21 -30.14 17.33
C ILE A 487 -10.11 -31.17 18.01
N GLU A 488 -11.41 -31.06 17.78
CA GLU A 488 -12.39 -32.06 18.20
C GLU A 488 -12.16 -33.37 17.44
N ALA A 489 -11.75 -34.42 18.14
CA ALA A 489 -11.31 -35.68 17.55
C ALA A 489 -12.39 -36.31 16.65
N SER A 490 -13.67 -36.20 17.04
CA SER A 490 -14.79 -36.72 16.27
C SER A 490 -14.99 -36.02 14.92
N ASN A 491 -14.47 -34.80 14.76
CA ASN A 491 -14.61 -33.98 13.57
C ASN A 491 -13.26 -33.66 12.89
N ALA A 492 -12.17 -34.35 13.25
CA ALA A 492 -10.82 -34.07 12.75
C ALA A 492 -10.66 -34.19 11.22
N MET A 493 -11.56 -34.93 10.55
CA MET A 493 -11.60 -35.09 9.09
C MET A 493 -12.50 -34.07 8.39
N ASP A 494 -13.03 -33.09 9.11
CA ASP A 494 -13.84 -32.03 8.50
C ASP A 494 -13.00 -31.23 7.48
N PRO A 495 -13.52 -30.95 6.27
CA PRO A 495 -12.77 -30.19 5.25
C PRO A 495 -12.28 -28.83 5.74
N ILE A 496 -12.98 -28.16 6.67
CA ILE A 496 -12.53 -26.88 7.21
C ILE A 496 -11.18 -27.02 7.93
N LEU A 497 -10.86 -28.19 8.47
CA LEU A 497 -9.62 -28.50 9.18
C LEU A 497 -8.49 -29.00 8.27
N SER A 498 -8.68 -29.04 6.93
CA SER A 498 -7.62 -29.43 6.00
C SER A 498 -6.38 -28.54 6.15
N SER A 499 -5.25 -29.18 6.50
CA SER A 499 -3.97 -28.54 6.81
C SER A 499 -4.02 -27.48 7.94
N VAL A 500 -4.97 -27.61 8.86
CA VAL A 500 -5.03 -26.84 10.11
C VAL A 500 -4.40 -27.69 11.20
N THR A 501 -3.26 -27.24 11.76
CA THR A 501 -2.48 -28.04 12.71
C THR A 501 -2.32 -27.33 14.05
N ASP A 502 -1.65 -26.18 14.06
CA ASP A 502 -1.39 -25.40 15.26
C ASP A 502 -2.25 -24.13 15.29
N LEU A 503 -3.18 -24.06 16.24
CA LEU A 503 -4.07 -22.93 16.45
C LEU A 503 -3.67 -22.20 17.74
N PHE A 504 -3.13 -21.00 17.58
CA PHE A 504 -2.81 -20.11 18.69
C PHE A 504 -3.40 -18.73 18.42
N GLY A 505 -3.98 -18.13 19.45
CA GLY A 505 -4.40 -16.72 19.46
C GLY A 505 -3.94 -16.07 20.75
N ASP A 506 -3.43 -14.85 20.67
CA ASP A 506 -3.00 -14.08 21.85
C ASP A 506 -4.18 -13.43 22.58
N THR A 507 -5.37 -13.94 22.34
CA THR A 507 -6.62 -13.52 22.95
C THR A 507 -7.19 -14.62 23.81
N ASP A 508 -7.90 -14.23 24.86
CA ASP A 508 -8.47 -15.14 25.82
C ASP A 508 -9.67 -15.92 25.23
N VAL A 509 -9.92 -17.10 25.77
CA VAL A 509 -11.06 -17.95 25.40
C VAL A 509 -12.36 -17.26 25.85
N TYR A 510 -13.38 -17.22 25.00
CA TYR A 510 -14.73 -16.82 25.38
C TYR A 510 -15.49 -17.99 26.01
N GLU A 511 -16.38 -17.68 26.95
CA GLU A 511 -17.37 -18.66 27.40
C GLU A 511 -18.40 -18.81 26.29
N ALA A 512 -18.57 -20.04 25.80
CA ALA A 512 -19.50 -20.32 24.71
C ALA A 512 -20.13 -21.69 24.89
N HIS A 513 -21.44 -21.76 24.69
CA HIS A 513 -22.27 -22.95 24.79
C HIS A 513 -23.08 -23.12 23.49
N PRO A 514 -22.43 -23.41 22.35
CA PRO A 514 -23.15 -23.59 21.09
C PRO A 514 -24.26 -24.66 21.21
N PRO A 515 -25.39 -24.50 20.51
CA PRO A 515 -26.52 -25.42 20.59
C PRO A 515 -26.16 -26.80 20.05
N ILE A 516 -27.01 -27.78 20.34
CA ILE A 516 -26.78 -29.19 19.99
C ILE A 516 -26.69 -29.45 18.48
N ASP A 517 -27.26 -28.58 17.65
CA ASP A 517 -27.16 -28.63 16.19
C ASP A 517 -25.83 -28.06 15.65
N ALA A 518 -25.00 -27.47 16.52
CA ALA A 518 -23.67 -27.03 16.17
C ALA A 518 -22.68 -28.21 16.14
N LYS A 519 -21.93 -28.31 15.05
CA LYS A 519 -20.82 -29.24 14.93
C LYS A 519 -19.54 -28.54 15.39
N ILE A 520 -19.07 -28.89 16.58
CA ILE A 520 -17.85 -28.34 17.18
C ILE A 520 -16.62 -28.85 16.44
N LEU A 521 -15.75 -27.95 15.99
CA LEU A 521 -14.52 -28.29 15.28
C LEU A 521 -13.28 -28.13 16.18
N VAL A 522 -13.28 -27.12 17.05
CA VAL A 522 -12.13 -26.78 17.89
C VAL A 522 -12.60 -26.33 19.27
N HIS A 523 -11.93 -26.83 20.30
CA HIS A 523 -12.02 -26.37 21.70
C HIS A 523 -10.81 -25.50 22.06
N GLY A 524 -10.98 -24.57 23.01
CA GLY A 524 -9.93 -23.67 23.46
C GLY A 524 -9.37 -24.06 24.81
N THR A 525 -8.09 -24.41 24.85
CA THR A 525 -7.30 -24.43 26.08
C THR A 525 -6.96 -23.00 26.48
N VAL A 526 -7.34 -22.61 27.69
CA VAL A 526 -6.85 -21.39 28.36
C VAL A 526 -5.42 -21.63 28.79
N LEU A 527 -4.49 -20.81 28.31
CA LEU A 527 -3.09 -20.82 28.73
C LEU A 527 -2.88 -19.87 29.91
N SER A 528 -1.94 -20.17 30.82
CA SER A 528 -1.63 -19.32 31.98
C SER A 528 -0.86 -18.04 31.64
N GLY A 529 -0.48 -17.87 30.36
CA GLY A 529 0.28 -16.74 29.86
C GLY A 529 -0.08 -16.42 28.41
N MET A 530 0.64 -15.44 27.84
CA MET A 530 0.31 -14.84 26.53
C MET A 530 1.14 -15.40 25.35
N THR A 531 1.86 -16.50 25.57
CA THR A 531 2.77 -17.08 24.57
C THR A 531 2.36 -18.50 24.20
N PRO A 532 2.70 -18.99 22.99
CA PRO A 532 2.34 -20.34 22.55
C PRO A 532 2.92 -21.47 23.39
N ASP A 533 3.98 -21.24 24.16
CA ASP A 533 4.65 -22.20 25.04
C ASP A 533 4.17 -22.15 26.49
N SER A 534 3.30 -21.20 26.84
CA SER A 534 2.70 -21.12 28.17
C SER A 534 1.95 -22.43 28.51
N PRO A 535 2.02 -22.91 29.77
CA PRO A 535 1.28 -24.10 30.18
C PRO A 535 -0.23 -23.81 30.24
N PRO A 536 -1.09 -24.86 30.17
CA PRO A 536 -2.51 -24.69 30.44
C PRO A 536 -2.76 -24.09 31.83
N ALA A 537 -3.71 -23.18 31.94
CA ALA A 537 -4.20 -22.69 33.23
C ALA A 537 -4.94 -23.80 33.99
N ASP A 538 -4.86 -23.78 35.32
CA ASP A 538 -5.33 -24.86 36.21
C ASP A 538 -6.36 -24.41 37.26
N TYR A 539 -6.90 -23.21 37.14
CA TYR A 539 -7.88 -22.67 38.07
C TYR A 539 -9.33 -23.08 37.73
N VAL A 540 -10.23 -22.87 38.69
CA VAL A 540 -11.68 -23.10 38.54
C VAL A 540 -12.41 -21.78 38.31
N LYS A 541 -13.51 -21.84 37.55
CA LYS A 541 -14.34 -20.67 37.26
C LYS A 541 -15.83 -21.05 37.25
N PRO A 542 -16.71 -20.24 37.86
CA PRO A 542 -18.15 -20.42 37.73
C PRO A 542 -18.62 -20.03 36.32
N ARG A 543 -19.40 -20.89 35.69
CA ARG A 543 -20.06 -20.60 34.41
C ARG A 543 -21.07 -19.46 34.57
N ALA A 544 -21.17 -18.58 33.58
CA ALA A 544 -22.09 -17.45 33.63
C ALA A 544 -23.57 -17.88 33.74
N PRO A 545 -24.06 -18.90 32.99
CA PRO A 545 -25.49 -19.25 32.97
C PRO A 545 -26.03 -19.86 34.27
N ASP A 546 -25.26 -20.75 34.92
CA ASP A 546 -25.74 -21.55 36.06
C ASP A 546 -24.89 -21.44 37.33
N LYS A 547 -23.81 -20.65 37.28
CA LYS A 547 -22.84 -20.44 38.37
C LYS A 547 -22.15 -21.70 38.87
N LYS A 548 -22.27 -22.84 38.15
CA LYS A 548 -21.56 -24.06 38.52
C LYS A 548 -20.08 -23.90 38.19
N GLU A 549 -19.24 -24.27 39.15
CA GLU A 549 -17.79 -24.26 38.96
C GLU A 549 -17.34 -25.45 38.11
N GLN A 550 -16.36 -25.19 37.25
CA GLN A 550 -15.59 -26.21 36.56
C GLN A 550 -14.15 -25.73 36.39
N GLY A 551 -13.22 -26.65 36.12
CA GLY A 551 -11.87 -26.26 35.71
C GLY A 551 -11.93 -25.52 34.38
N VAL A 552 -11.10 -24.48 34.19
CA VAL A 552 -11.13 -23.69 32.95
C VAL A 552 -10.79 -24.48 31.69
N ASN A 553 -10.10 -25.61 31.84
CA ASN A 553 -9.77 -26.54 30.76
C ASN A 553 -10.45 -27.92 30.91
N SER A 554 -11.40 -28.05 31.86
CA SER A 554 -12.04 -29.33 32.21
C SER A 554 -13.54 -29.16 32.49
N PRO A 555 -14.41 -29.18 31.45
CA PRO A 555 -14.08 -29.22 30.03
C PRO A 555 -13.62 -27.86 29.46
N MET A 556 -12.93 -27.91 28.31
CA MET A 556 -12.61 -26.72 27.51
C MET A 556 -13.88 -26.12 26.87
N MET A 557 -13.85 -24.83 26.54
CA MET A 557 -14.93 -24.16 25.80
C MET A 557 -14.77 -24.40 24.30
N ALA A 558 -15.88 -24.46 23.56
CA ALA A 558 -15.84 -24.46 22.10
C ALA A 558 -15.37 -23.09 21.58
N ILE A 559 -14.47 -23.09 20.60
CA ILE A 559 -13.93 -21.85 20.00
C ILE A 559 -14.10 -21.80 18.48
N ALA A 560 -14.43 -22.90 17.82
CA ALA A 560 -14.83 -22.91 16.41
C ALA A 560 -15.84 -24.02 16.12
N TRP A 561 -16.91 -23.70 15.39
CA TRP A 561 -17.98 -24.64 15.05
C TRP A 561 -18.69 -24.24 13.76
N THR A 562 -19.47 -25.18 13.23
CA THR A 562 -20.35 -24.94 12.07
C THR A 562 -21.80 -25.20 12.40
N ARG A 563 -22.71 -24.53 11.69
CA ARG A 563 -24.16 -24.75 11.76
C ARG A 563 -24.78 -24.66 10.36
N LEU A 564 -25.90 -25.36 10.20
CA LEU A 564 -26.80 -25.21 9.06
C LEU A 564 -28.10 -24.60 9.61
N VAL A 565 -28.36 -23.34 9.27
CA VAL A 565 -29.44 -22.57 9.88
C VAL A 565 -30.51 -22.28 8.84
N LYS A 566 -31.70 -22.84 9.03
CA LYS A 566 -32.87 -22.48 8.22
C LYS A 566 -33.37 -21.10 8.66
N ASN A 567 -33.33 -20.13 7.76
CA ASN A 567 -33.77 -18.76 8.05
C ASN A 567 -35.28 -18.56 7.81
N ASP A 568 -35.75 -17.34 8.08
CA ASP A 568 -37.17 -16.99 8.04
C ASP A 568 -37.76 -17.01 6.61
N ALA A 569 -36.92 -16.99 5.57
CA ALA A 569 -37.32 -17.18 4.17
C ALA A 569 -37.32 -18.67 3.74
N GLY A 570 -36.96 -19.58 4.64
CA GLY A 570 -36.94 -21.02 4.41
C GLY A 570 -35.69 -21.53 3.68
N THR A 571 -34.76 -20.66 3.29
CA THR A 571 -33.44 -21.06 2.78
C THR A 571 -32.50 -21.39 3.93
N GLU A 572 -31.40 -22.08 3.64
CA GLU A 572 -30.42 -22.51 4.62
C GLU A 572 -29.15 -21.66 4.50
N ASN A 573 -28.68 -21.11 5.63
CA ASN A 573 -27.37 -20.48 5.74
C ASN A 573 -26.37 -21.50 6.28
N LYS A 574 -25.24 -21.66 5.58
CA LYS A 574 -24.06 -22.34 6.13
C LYS A 574 -23.26 -21.37 6.98
N ILE A 575 -23.12 -21.67 8.26
CA ILE A 575 -22.47 -20.80 9.23
C ILE A 575 -21.19 -21.46 9.70
N PHE A 576 -20.09 -20.71 9.66
CA PHE A 576 -18.90 -20.99 10.45
C PHE A 576 -18.72 -19.86 11.46
N CYS A 577 -18.58 -20.22 12.73
CA CYS A 577 -18.33 -19.26 13.80
C CYS A 577 -17.06 -19.65 14.55
N THR A 578 -16.21 -18.68 14.84
CA THR A 578 -15.10 -18.85 15.81
C THR A 578 -15.03 -17.66 16.75
N THR A 579 -14.72 -17.93 18.02
CA THR A 579 -14.47 -16.90 19.03
C THR A 579 -13.04 -16.36 18.97
N MET A 580 -12.19 -16.88 18.08
CA MET A 580 -10.91 -16.28 17.73
C MET A 580 -11.11 -15.26 16.60
N GLY A 581 -10.13 -14.40 16.36
CA GLY A 581 -10.12 -13.57 15.14
C GLY A 581 -9.75 -12.11 15.36
N ALA A 582 -9.10 -11.76 16.48
CA ALA A 582 -8.38 -10.51 16.50
C ALA A 582 -7.34 -10.48 15.39
N ALA A 583 -6.98 -9.29 14.92
CA ALA A 583 -5.97 -9.17 13.89
C ALA A 583 -4.65 -9.85 14.29
N THR A 584 -4.28 -9.80 15.56
CA THR A 584 -3.12 -10.50 16.12
C THR A 584 -3.26 -12.03 16.13
N ASP A 585 -4.45 -12.58 16.40
CA ASP A 585 -4.70 -14.02 16.27
C ASP A 585 -4.44 -14.48 14.83
N LEU A 586 -4.85 -13.66 13.85
CA LEU A 586 -4.70 -13.94 12.42
C LEU A 586 -3.25 -13.82 11.91
N THR A 587 -2.27 -13.59 12.78
CA THR A 587 -0.86 -13.85 12.47
C THR A 587 -0.58 -15.34 12.36
N ASN A 588 -1.34 -16.18 13.08
CA ASN A 588 -1.29 -17.64 12.99
C ASN A 588 -1.81 -18.13 11.63
N GLU A 589 -0.97 -18.90 10.93
CA GLU A 589 -1.26 -19.40 9.58
C GLU A 589 -2.44 -20.38 9.56
N SER A 590 -2.55 -21.28 10.54
CA SER A 590 -3.63 -22.26 10.60
C SER A 590 -4.99 -21.60 10.83
N LEU A 591 -5.06 -20.51 11.61
CA LEU A 591 -6.29 -19.76 11.81
C LEU A 591 -6.73 -19.06 10.51
N ARG A 592 -5.80 -18.43 9.78
CA ARG A 592 -6.09 -17.87 8.45
C ARG A 592 -6.61 -18.96 7.50
N ARG A 593 -5.97 -20.13 7.51
CA ARG A 593 -6.37 -21.28 6.68
C ARG A 593 -7.76 -21.78 7.04
N MET A 594 -8.07 -21.92 8.32
CA MET A 594 -9.41 -22.32 8.78
C MET A 594 -10.48 -21.34 8.28
N CYS A 595 -10.22 -20.03 8.31
CA CYS A 595 -11.13 -19.01 7.76
C CYS A 595 -11.32 -19.15 6.24
N VAL A 596 -10.23 -19.35 5.48
CA VAL A 596 -10.31 -19.54 4.02
C VAL A 596 -11.04 -20.85 3.67
N ASN A 597 -10.72 -21.95 4.34
CA ASN A 597 -11.39 -23.23 4.14
C ASN A 597 -12.90 -23.12 4.42
N ALA A 598 -13.30 -22.36 5.46
CA ALA A 598 -14.70 -22.09 5.77
C ALA A 598 -15.43 -21.34 4.64
N VAL A 599 -14.74 -20.43 3.92
CA VAL A 599 -15.30 -19.77 2.72
C VAL A 599 -15.58 -20.80 1.61
N PHE A 600 -14.62 -21.67 1.29
CA PHE A 600 -14.83 -22.74 0.30
C PHE A 600 -15.98 -23.67 0.70
N TRP A 601 -15.99 -24.14 1.94
CA TRP A 601 -17.05 -25.00 2.47
C TRP A 601 -18.44 -24.33 2.41
N GLY A 602 -18.51 -23.06 2.81
CA GLY A 602 -19.73 -22.26 2.78
C GLY A 602 -20.28 -22.11 1.36
N LEU A 603 -19.40 -21.90 0.38
CA LEU A 603 -19.77 -21.82 -1.03
C LEU A 603 -20.08 -23.19 -1.68
N GLY A 604 -19.89 -24.29 -0.94
CA GLY A 604 -20.02 -25.64 -1.50
C GLY A 604 -18.95 -25.98 -2.53
N MET A 605 -17.83 -25.27 -2.50
CA MET A 605 -16.67 -25.52 -3.35
C MET A 605 -15.77 -26.58 -2.70
N PRO A 606 -15.00 -27.36 -3.48
CA PRO A 606 -13.99 -28.24 -2.93
C PRO A 606 -12.99 -27.44 -2.09
N VAL A 607 -12.82 -27.81 -0.82
CA VAL A 607 -11.81 -27.18 0.04
C VAL A 607 -10.43 -27.67 -0.40
N PRO A 608 -9.47 -26.77 -0.69
CA PRO A 608 -8.12 -27.20 -1.05
C PRO A 608 -7.47 -28.00 0.08
N GLU A 609 -6.70 -29.05 -0.27
CA GLU A 609 -5.96 -29.86 0.71
C GLU A 609 -5.07 -29.00 1.61
N LYS A 610 -4.47 -27.95 1.02
CA LYS A 610 -3.75 -26.89 1.72
C LYS A 610 -4.01 -25.55 1.05
N ALA A 611 -5.05 -24.85 1.48
CA ALA A 611 -5.32 -23.50 0.97
C ALA A 611 -4.11 -22.58 1.26
N ASP A 612 -3.67 -21.85 0.24
CA ASP A 612 -2.63 -20.84 0.37
C ASP A 612 -3.17 -19.64 1.15
N VAL A 613 -2.53 -19.36 2.28
CA VAL A 613 -2.86 -18.25 3.18
C VAL A 613 -1.64 -17.41 3.50
N GLY A 614 -0.68 -17.39 2.57
CA GLY A 614 0.44 -16.45 2.57
C GLY A 614 -0.09 -15.03 2.54
N ILE A 615 0.39 -14.19 3.46
CA ILE A 615 -0.04 -12.79 3.54
C ILE A 615 0.37 -12.07 2.24
N ILE A 616 -0.54 -11.26 1.70
CA ILE A 616 -0.27 -10.37 0.57
C ILE A 616 0.09 -8.99 1.10
N GLY A 617 1.35 -8.57 0.86
CA GLY A 617 1.90 -7.33 1.39
C GLY A 617 2.36 -7.48 2.84
N ASP A 618 2.42 -6.36 3.57
CA ASP A 618 2.75 -6.37 4.99
C ASP A 618 1.49 -6.57 5.86
N TYR A 619 1.61 -7.41 6.89
CA TYR A 619 0.60 -7.56 7.93
C TYR A 619 1.29 -7.62 9.29
N LYS A 620 1.36 -6.46 9.95
CA LYS A 620 1.87 -6.29 11.31
C LYS A 620 0.75 -5.67 12.15
N PRO A 621 -0.23 -6.48 12.57
CA PRO A 621 -1.44 -5.95 13.19
C PRO A 621 -1.12 -5.24 14.51
N SER A 622 -1.79 -4.13 14.78
CA SER A 622 -1.70 -3.49 16.09
C SER A 622 -2.31 -4.39 17.19
N LYS A 623 -1.85 -4.22 18.43
CA LYS A 623 -2.42 -4.96 19.57
C LYS A 623 -3.87 -4.56 19.78
N TYR A 624 -4.71 -5.57 20.09
CA TYR A 624 -6.12 -5.35 20.36
C TYR A 624 -6.33 -4.56 21.67
N GLY A 625 -7.36 -3.72 21.68
CA GLY A 625 -7.75 -2.85 22.77
C GLY A 625 -8.59 -1.66 22.27
N PHE A 626 -9.35 -1.05 23.17
CA PHE A 626 -10.18 0.11 22.85
C PHE A 626 -9.33 1.35 22.51
N LYS A 627 -9.82 2.16 21.56
CA LYS A 627 -9.23 3.45 21.16
C LYS A 627 -7.77 3.38 20.67
N GLY A 628 -7.28 2.19 20.33
CA GLY A 628 -5.92 1.95 19.83
C GLY A 628 -5.82 1.73 18.32
N TYR A 629 -6.93 1.90 17.58
CA TYR A 629 -6.92 1.83 16.11
C TYR A 629 -6.20 3.04 15.51
N GLN A 630 -5.72 2.90 14.28
CA GLN A 630 -4.99 3.97 13.60
C GLN A 630 -5.94 5.08 13.12
N VAL A 631 -5.68 6.32 13.53
CA VAL A 631 -6.49 7.49 13.16
C VAL A 631 -6.04 8.08 11.82
N GLY A 632 -6.99 8.62 11.05
CA GLY A 632 -6.71 9.28 9.76
C GLY A 632 -6.48 8.33 8.59
N ILE A 633 -6.60 7.01 8.83
CA ILE A 633 -6.53 6.01 7.77
C ILE A 633 -7.84 6.02 6.99
N ARG A 634 -7.76 6.05 5.66
CA ARG A 634 -8.92 5.91 4.78
C ARG A 634 -8.95 4.51 4.16
N PRO A 635 -10.12 3.99 3.75
CA PRO A 635 -10.22 2.71 3.05
C PRO A 635 -9.23 2.56 1.88
N ALA A 636 -9.01 3.62 1.12
CA ALA A 636 -8.02 3.67 0.03
C ALA A 636 -6.58 3.26 0.44
N ALA A 637 -6.20 3.37 1.72
CA ALA A 637 -4.90 2.90 2.23
C ALA A 637 -4.73 1.37 2.15
N HIS A 638 -5.84 0.63 2.08
CA HIS A 638 -5.84 -0.83 2.03
C HIS A 638 -5.88 -1.40 0.60
N VAL A 639 -5.92 -0.56 -0.44
CA VAL A 639 -5.88 -0.99 -1.85
C VAL A 639 -4.59 -1.78 -2.14
N LEU A 640 -4.67 -2.80 -3.01
CA LEU A 640 -3.50 -3.53 -3.50
C LEU A 640 -2.62 -2.56 -4.30
N LYS A 641 -1.34 -2.45 -3.92
CA LYS A 641 -0.37 -1.53 -4.54
C LYS A 641 0.47 -2.24 -5.58
#